data_AF-A0A317VCN3-F1
#
_entry.id   AF-A0A317VCN3-F1
#
_cell.length_a   1.000
_cell.length_b   1.000
_cell.length_c   1.000
_cell.angle_alpha   90.00
_cell.angle_beta   90.00
_cell.angle_gamma   90.00
#
_symmetry.space_group_name_H-M   'P 1'
#
loop_
_entity.id
_entity.type
_entity.pdbx_description
1 polymer ?
#
loop_
_entity_poly.entity_id
_entity_poly.type
_entity_poly.pdbx_seq_one_letter_code
_entity_poly.pdbx_strand_id
1 'polypeptide(L)'
;MDISAQTFFYHLPRVLDDLASCCFVSIDFEFSGIAKGLGPSPKSRSTLQERYEEVKNSADQYQILQVGLTICHEDPETETYTLKPYNLYLSPIIDRKLDLDRNCSFQSSAVEFLLENKFSMEDLYKNGVTYLSRDEESRIMARVMQRNERTTARSSLDVADHEHESIAFLKDARRLVDDWLALGKARENYLNIPPPRPINGPAPPNHPKSMPTDLNRFQKRLVHQLIEVEYPNLVTVSRPGFIQIIDYDEQREKAVRNQRVKWVQERIWKQTGFRWIAEALAGGDLTNLEPFCFINLMSSSKENPQSSLQDFSRRVKQRLQKNRPILVGHNLFTDLIYFCRCFFGPLPDRVEDFQAMAHKMFPVLMDTKYMATHNCGSINPRSSLQEINDSLAAQPTPAISIHPQFTKYNTRAIDHEAGFDSLLTAQVFIKLSAQLRDRGTSGIPPTVPETPQPSGKSKEPTKQVIGDFEATVVLPRGPKSNNVRIMFGSIEVEKVVQDNGSKDAGEVTRISLTPHDSPETQKKADEGRLIPRLGAQFWDIYGNKLRVFGPAISDPRVCRSCQETLVRRSYATASTQASAETSSTAASAFPVVKPTHTIKAGVVLSRPPQITRDLTDFEKAYYFYQKRLNERLQLPFTKYFYFKRGTPADEDWKRKIRERQTPARDIGKYNPYSKEAWNDELLVGAVESDPAHQVEMLVQDAESTVNATSQDTSKKEEIPRPFPRVTEADQKNDQRSLNRALQRTLYLLVQSKDGFWTFPSSPIVAEETLRQAAERTLEQAAGVNMNTWMVGYHPVGHYVYNFRNPSKLATGPAGEKVFFMKSRIMAGQADLSGNAQNLTDFKWLSKDEISKFVKPQYYASVKNMLADR
;
A
#
# COMPACT_ATOMS: atom_id res chain seq x y z
N MET A 1 -11.29 5.61 14.45
CA MET A 1 -11.22 7.08 14.32
C MET A 1 -10.13 7.38 13.32
N ASP A 2 -10.41 8.18 12.30
CA ASP A 2 -9.40 8.60 11.34
C ASP A 2 -8.64 9.81 11.88
N ILE A 3 -7.31 9.74 11.88
CA ILE A 3 -6.44 10.87 12.22
C ILE A 3 -5.70 11.31 10.96
N SER A 4 -5.84 12.59 10.63
CA SER A 4 -5.13 13.24 9.52
C SER A 4 -3.97 14.08 10.03
N ALA A 5 -3.13 14.57 9.13
CA ALA A 5 -2.05 15.51 9.44
C ALA A 5 -2.55 16.75 10.22
N GLN A 6 -3.74 17.26 9.90
CA GLN A 6 -4.29 18.46 10.55
C GLN A 6 -4.80 18.15 11.97
N THR A 7 -5.37 16.96 12.20
CA THR A 7 -5.94 16.58 13.50
C THR A 7 -4.95 15.83 14.40
N PHE A 8 -3.79 15.42 13.88
CA PHE A 8 -2.81 14.62 14.59
C PHE A 8 -2.35 15.24 15.90
N PHE A 9 -1.84 16.48 15.90
CA PHE A 9 -1.35 17.13 17.11
C PHE A 9 -2.46 17.44 18.13
N TYR A 10 -3.72 17.52 17.68
CA TYR A 10 -4.87 17.66 18.56
C TYR A 10 -5.20 16.35 19.29
N HIS A 11 -5.12 15.20 18.60
CA HIS A 11 -5.42 13.89 19.18
C HIS A 11 -4.21 13.22 19.87
N LEU A 12 -2.98 13.59 19.50
CA LEU A 12 -1.74 13.00 20.02
C LEU A 12 -1.69 12.90 21.56
N PRO A 13 -2.00 13.95 22.34
CA PRO A 13 -1.96 13.88 23.81
C PRO A 13 -2.91 12.82 24.36
N ARG A 14 -4.10 12.71 23.77
CA ARG A 14 -5.10 11.72 24.17
C ARG A 14 -4.64 10.31 23.83
N VAL A 15 -4.06 10.10 22.64
CA VAL A 15 -3.47 8.81 22.26
C VAL A 15 -2.36 8.43 23.25
N LEU A 16 -1.49 9.37 23.60
CA LEU A 16 -0.42 9.17 24.58
C LEU A 16 -0.93 8.85 25.99
N ASP A 17 -2.02 9.49 26.43
CA ASP A 17 -2.65 9.18 27.72
C ASP A 17 -3.34 7.81 27.73
N ASP A 18 -3.99 7.47 26.62
CA ASP A 18 -4.57 6.15 26.39
C ASP A 18 -3.47 5.07 26.43
N LEU A 19 -2.32 5.30 25.78
CA LEU A 19 -1.16 4.40 25.82
C LEU A 19 -0.54 4.27 27.21
N ALA A 20 -0.55 5.34 28.01
CA ALA A 20 0.01 5.33 29.36
C ALA A 20 -0.79 4.42 30.32
N SER A 21 -2.07 4.18 30.03
CA SER A 21 -3.01 3.46 30.90
C SER A 21 -3.56 2.17 30.31
N CYS A 22 -3.20 1.82 29.07
CA CYS A 22 -3.72 0.64 28.39
C CYS A 22 -3.11 -0.66 28.92
N CYS A 23 -3.78 -1.79 28.64
CA CYS A 23 -3.27 -3.13 28.93
C CYS A 23 -2.46 -3.69 27.75
N PHE A 24 -2.97 -3.54 26.54
CA PHE A 24 -2.27 -3.92 25.32
C PHE A 24 -2.65 -2.99 24.16
N VAL A 25 -1.85 -3.08 23.10
CA VAL A 25 -2.03 -2.34 21.86
C VAL A 25 -1.96 -3.34 20.71
N SER A 26 -2.96 -3.31 19.84
CA SER A 26 -2.98 -4.07 18.60
C SER A 26 -2.57 -3.18 17.43
N ILE A 27 -1.68 -3.68 16.58
CA ILE A 27 -1.20 -2.97 15.39
C ILE A 27 -1.37 -3.81 14.13
N ASP A 28 -1.59 -3.10 13.02
CA ASP A 28 -1.61 -3.64 11.66
C ASP A 28 -1.20 -2.53 10.67
N PHE A 29 -0.55 -2.88 9.57
CA PHE A 29 -0.03 -1.91 8.61
C PHE A 29 -0.34 -2.30 7.16
N GLU A 30 -0.62 -1.28 6.35
CA GLU A 30 -0.63 -1.42 4.89
C GLU A 30 0.71 -0.96 4.30
N PHE A 31 1.24 -1.72 3.34
CA PHE A 31 2.57 -1.49 2.76
C PHE A 31 2.53 -1.11 1.28
N SER A 32 3.50 -0.33 0.82
CA SER A 32 3.68 -0.01 -0.60
C SER A 32 4.20 -1.18 -1.44
N GLY A 33 4.63 -2.25 -0.78
CA GLY A 33 5.13 -3.50 -1.36
C GLY A 33 5.62 -4.44 -0.27
N ILE A 34 5.78 -5.72 -0.63
CA ILE A 34 6.18 -6.78 0.30
C ILE A 34 7.31 -7.61 -0.30
N ALA A 35 7.95 -8.41 0.55
CA ALA A 35 9.06 -9.26 0.14
C ALA A 35 8.59 -10.29 -0.90
N LYS A 36 9.25 -10.32 -2.06
CA LYS A 36 9.06 -11.39 -3.04
C LYS A 36 9.82 -12.60 -2.51
N GLY A 37 9.08 -13.60 -2.04
CA GLY A 37 9.67 -14.90 -1.76
C GLY A 37 10.48 -15.35 -2.97
N LEU A 38 11.78 -15.58 -2.79
CA LEU A 38 12.53 -16.45 -3.69
C LEU A 38 11.72 -17.75 -3.70
N GLY A 39 11.04 -18.02 -4.82
CA GLY A 39 10.20 -19.20 -4.94
C GLY A 39 10.98 -20.42 -4.44
N PRO A 40 10.34 -21.37 -3.75
CA PRO A 40 11.05 -22.46 -3.11
C PRO A 40 11.92 -23.16 -4.15
N SER A 41 13.24 -22.97 -4.04
CA SER A 41 14.18 -23.90 -4.65
C SER A 41 13.82 -25.28 -4.09
N PRO A 42 13.62 -26.31 -4.93
CA PRO A 42 13.12 -27.60 -4.50
C PRO A 42 14.07 -28.37 -3.54
N LYS A 43 15.13 -27.74 -3.02
CA LYS A 43 16.16 -28.39 -2.21
C LYS A 43 16.51 -27.76 -0.86
N SER A 44 15.90 -26.66 -0.41
CA SER A 44 16.20 -26.15 0.95
C SER A 44 15.03 -25.41 1.61
N ARG A 45 14.76 -25.74 2.88
CA ARG A 45 13.92 -24.90 3.76
C ARG A 45 14.67 -23.58 3.97
N SER A 46 14.03 -22.43 3.77
CA SER A 46 14.68 -21.15 4.04
C SER A 46 14.99 -21.02 5.54
N THR A 47 16.19 -20.54 5.85
CA THR A 47 16.57 -20.31 7.24
C THR A 47 15.86 -19.08 7.80
N LEU A 48 15.78 -18.97 9.13
CA LEU A 48 15.21 -17.78 9.77
C LEU A 48 15.98 -16.51 9.37
N GLN A 49 17.30 -16.60 9.30
CA GLN A 49 18.18 -15.51 8.89
C GLN A 49 17.89 -15.07 7.45
N GLU A 50 17.76 -16.02 6.51
CA GLU A 50 17.39 -15.70 5.12
C GLU A 50 16.01 -15.01 5.04
N ARG A 51 15.04 -15.49 5.83
CA ARG A 51 13.71 -14.88 5.88
C ARG A 51 13.75 -13.46 6.45
N TYR A 52 14.57 -13.24 7.48
CA TYR A 52 14.79 -11.92 8.05
C TYR A 52 15.43 -10.97 7.04
N GLU A 53 16.48 -11.40 6.33
CA GLU A 53 17.13 -10.61 5.28
C GLU A 53 16.17 -10.27 4.14
N GLU A 54 15.33 -11.21 3.71
CA GLU A 54 14.29 -11.00 2.69
C GLU A 54 13.34 -9.86 3.09
N VAL A 55 12.82 -9.89 4.31
CA VAL A 55 11.88 -8.88 4.82
C VAL A 55 12.60 -7.56 5.13
N LYS A 56 13.83 -7.59 5.65
CA LYS A 56 14.68 -6.42 5.88
C LYS A 56 14.92 -5.66 4.57
N ASN A 57 15.36 -6.36 3.52
CA ASN A 57 15.58 -5.77 2.20
C ASN A 57 14.29 -5.18 1.61
N SER A 58 13.16 -5.83 1.87
CA SER A 58 11.85 -5.31 1.46
C SER A 58 11.46 -4.03 2.22
N ALA A 59 11.69 -3.98 3.53
CA ALA A 59 11.47 -2.80 4.37
C ALA A 59 12.42 -1.64 4.06
N ASP A 60 13.59 -1.92 3.47
CA ASP A 60 14.49 -0.88 2.93
C ASP A 60 13.96 -0.25 1.64
N GLN A 61 13.18 -1.00 0.85
CA GLN A 61 12.67 -0.58 -0.45
C GLN A 61 11.26 0.02 -0.38
N TYR A 62 10.39 -0.58 0.43
CA TYR A 62 8.96 -0.27 0.53
C TYR A 62 8.62 0.37 1.89
N GLN A 63 7.45 0.99 1.97
CA GLN A 63 7.08 1.88 3.08
C GLN A 63 5.74 1.49 3.67
N ILE A 64 5.55 1.86 4.93
CA ILE A 64 4.24 1.84 5.58
C ILE A 64 3.41 3.00 5.02
N LEU A 65 2.21 2.70 4.55
CA LEU A 65 1.27 3.66 3.95
C LEU A 65 0.08 3.97 4.86
N GLN A 66 -0.38 2.97 5.61
CA GLN A 66 -1.45 3.11 6.59
C GLN A 66 -1.07 2.45 7.90
N VAL A 67 -1.50 3.06 9.00
CA VAL A 67 -1.32 2.54 10.35
C VAL A 67 -2.68 2.30 10.99
N GLY A 68 -2.92 1.04 11.34
CA GLY A 68 -3.96 0.60 12.24
C GLY A 68 -3.43 0.48 13.66
N LEU A 69 -4.09 1.14 14.61
CA LEU A 69 -3.69 1.13 16.01
C LEU A 69 -4.94 1.02 16.88
N THR A 70 -5.13 -0.12 17.54
CA THR A 70 -6.23 -0.29 18.50
C THR A 70 -5.69 -0.35 19.92
N ILE A 71 -6.01 0.67 20.71
CA ILE A 71 -5.64 0.73 22.13
C ILE A 71 -6.74 0.08 22.96
N CYS A 72 -6.36 -0.82 23.87
CA CYS A 72 -7.30 -1.54 24.71
C CYS A 72 -7.15 -1.17 26.19
N HIS A 73 -8.28 -0.85 26.83
CA HIS A 73 -8.38 -0.65 28.28
C HIS A 73 -9.19 -1.78 28.89
N GLU A 74 -8.66 -2.37 29.96
CA GLU A 74 -9.36 -3.36 30.77
C GLU A 74 -10.08 -2.66 31.92
N ASP A 75 -11.35 -3.00 32.14
CA ASP A 75 -12.07 -2.69 33.36
C ASP A 75 -12.31 -4.00 34.16
N PRO A 76 -11.51 -4.25 35.21
CA PRO A 76 -11.64 -5.45 36.03
C PRO A 76 -12.96 -5.53 36.80
N GLU A 77 -13.61 -4.41 37.10
CA GLU A 77 -14.86 -4.37 37.86
C GLU A 77 -16.02 -4.87 37.01
N THR A 78 -16.16 -4.29 35.81
CA THR A 78 -17.22 -4.64 34.86
C THR A 78 -16.91 -5.85 33.98
N GLU A 79 -15.67 -6.35 34.00
CA GLU A 79 -15.18 -7.45 33.16
C GLU A 79 -15.28 -7.15 31.67
N THR A 80 -15.10 -5.87 31.32
CA THR A 80 -15.20 -5.37 29.94
C THR A 80 -13.86 -4.85 29.43
N TYR A 81 -13.59 -5.10 28.16
CA TYR A 81 -12.50 -4.47 27.42
C TYR A 81 -13.05 -3.35 26.54
N THR A 82 -12.53 -2.15 26.70
CA THR A 82 -12.87 -0.99 25.87
C THR A 82 -11.83 -0.81 24.77
N LEU A 83 -12.24 -0.88 23.51
CA LEU A 83 -11.39 -0.74 22.33
C LEU A 83 -11.50 0.66 21.73
N LYS A 84 -10.35 1.27 21.43
CA LYS A 84 -10.21 2.56 20.76
C LYS A 84 -9.39 2.39 19.47
N PRO A 85 -10.03 2.05 18.33
CA PRO A 85 -9.36 1.84 17.06
C PRO A 85 -9.05 3.15 16.34
N TYR A 86 -7.79 3.37 15.98
CA TYR A 86 -7.28 4.50 15.23
C TYR A 86 -6.79 4.05 13.86
N ASN A 87 -6.99 4.90 12.85
CA ASN A 87 -6.54 4.67 11.49
C ASN A 87 -5.86 5.95 10.99
N LEU A 88 -4.65 5.81 10.45
CA LEU A 88 -3.84 6.94 10.00
C LEU A 88 -3.19 6.63 8.66
N TYR A 89 -3.31 7.55 7.70
CA TYR A 89 -2.43 7.53 6.53
C TYR A 89 -1.05 8.07 6.94
N LEU A 90 0.01 7.44 6.45
CA LEU A 90 1.39 7.80 6.79
C LEU A 90 2.09 8.40 5.58
N SER A 91 2.24 9.73 5.57
CA SER A 91 2.83 10.44 4.43
C SER A 91 4.36 10.32 4.43
N PRO A 92 4.97 9.85 3.32
CA PRO A 92 6.42 9.79 3.21
C PRO A 92 7.07 11.15 2.89
N ILE A 93 6.28 12.22 2.72
CA ILE A 93 6.77 13.55 2.32
C ILE A 93 7.60 14.19 3.45
N ILE A 94 8.75 14.74 3.09
CA ILE A 94 9.66 15.48 3.99
C ILE A 94 9.66 16.98 3.62
N ASP A 95 9.74 17.85 4.63
CA ASP A 95 9.93 19.29 4.42
C ASP A 95 11.24 19.54 3.64
N ARG A 96 11.13 20.17 2.46
CA ARG A 96 12.27 20.53 1.59
C ARG A 96 13.35 21.33 2.31
N LYS A 97 13.01 22.07 3.37
CA LYS A 97 13.96 22.86 4.16
C LYS A 97 14.85 22.03 5.08
N LEU A 98 14.54 20.75 5.28
CA LEU A 98 15.40 19.81 6.02
C LEU A 98 16.51 19.21 5.15
N ASP A 99 16.50 19.47 3.83
CA ASP A 99 17.54 19.04 2.89
C ASP A 99 17.84 17.53 2.99
N LEU A 100 16.75 16.76 3.06
CA LEU A 100 16.73 15.31 3.15
C LEU A 100 15.77 14.78 2.09
N ASP A 101 16.27 13.92 1.20
CA ASP A 101 15.49 13.26 0.16
C ASP A 101 15.15 11.82 0.56
N ARG A 102 13.89 11.45 0.36
CA ARG A 102 13.38 10.09 0.60
C ARG A 102 12.83 9.53 -0.71
N ASN A 103 13.38 8.41 -1.15
CA ASN A 103 12.89 7.68 -2.32
C ASN A 103 11.74 6.77 -1.90
N CYS A 104 10.64 6.80 -2.66
CA CYS A 104 9.46 5.99 -2.40
C CYS A 104 9.23 5.01 -3.56
N SER A 105 9.15 3.71 -3.24
CA SER A 105 8.91 2.65 -4.22
C SER A 105 7.55 2.01 -3.99
N PHE A 106 6.89 1.60 -5.08
CA PHE A 106 5.60 0.91 -5.04
C PHE A 106 5.68 -0.37 -5.86
N GLN A 107 5.17 -1.46 -5.31
CA GLN A 107 4.97 -2.71 -6.01
C GLN A 107 3.59 -2.69 -6.68
N SER A 108 3.54 -2.97 -7.98
CA SER A 108 2.30 -2.90 -8.77
C SER A 108 1.17 -3.75 -8.19
N SER A 109 1.45 -4.98 -7.75
CA SER A 109 0.44 -5.87 -7.16
C SER A 109 -0.07 -5.40 -5.80
N ALA A 110 0.78 -4.74 -5.00
CA ALA A 110 0.36 -4.16 -3.73
C ALA A 110 -0.55 -2.94 -3.97
N VAL A 111 -0.20 -2.10 -4.95
CA VAL A 111 -1.03 -0.96 -5.35
C VAL A 111 -2.39 -1.41 -5.89
N GLU A 112 -2.44 -2.42 -6.75
CA GLU A 112 -3.69 -2.99 -7.26
C GLU A 112 -4.59 -3.45 -6.10
N PHE A 113 -4.03 -4.23 -5.16
CA PHE A 113 -4.75 -4.70 -3.98
C PHE A 113 -5.27 -3.55 -3.09
N LEU A 114 -4.44 -2.54 -2.83
CA LEU A 114 -4.84 -1.38 -2.04
C LEU A 114 -6.00 -0.62 -2.70
N LEU A 115 -5.94 -0.41 -4.02
CA LEU A 115 -6.99 0.27 -4.77
C LEU A 115 -8.29 -0.54 -4.82
N GLU A 116 -8.22 -1.87 -4.92
CA GLU A 116 -9.40 -2.76 -4.81
C GLU A 116 -10.10 -2.62 -3.45
N ASN A 117 -9.33 -2.42 -2.38
CA ASN A 117 -9.83 -2.19 -1.01
C ASN A 117 -10.08 -0.69 -0.71
N LYS A 118 -10.21 0.14 -1.75
CA LYS A 118 -10.58 1.58 -1.65
C LYS A 118 -9.56 2.43 -0.88
N PHE A 119 -8.29 2.02 -0.82
CA PHE A 119 -7.22 2.86 -0.30
C PHE A 119 -7.06 4.14 -1.13
N SER A 120 -6.99 5.29 -0.46
CA SER A 120 -6.86 6.60 -1.11
C SER A 120 -5.40 7.02 -1.23
N MET A 121 -4.84 6.89 -2.44
CA MET A 121 -3.51 7.42 -2.75
C MET A 121 -3.44 8.95 -2.60
N GLU A 122 -4.56 9.65 -2.76
CA GLU A 122 -4.63 11.09 -2.57
C GLU A 122 -4.50 11.46 -1.09
N ASP A 123 -5.22 10.77 -0.21
CA ASP A 123 -5.18 11.04 1.23
C ASP A 123 -3.81 10.74 1.84
N LEU A 124 -3.11 9.73 1.33
CA LEU A 124 -1.71 9.43 1.67
C LEU A 124 -0.82 10.69 1.60
N TYR A 125 -0.93 11.47 0.53
CA TYR A 125 -0.06 12.63 0.30
C TYR A 125 -0.63 13.94 0.83
N LYS A 126 -1.96 14.15 0.77
CA LYS A 126 -2.60 15.40 1.19
C LYS A 126 -2.87 15.46 2.69
N ASN A 127 -3.32 14.34 3.25
CA ASN A 127 -3.87 14.26 4.61
C ASN A 127 -3.09 13.29 5.51
N GLY A 128 -2.08 12.60 4.99
CA GLY A 128 -1.26 11.65 5.73
C GLY A 128 -0.36 12.33 6.77
N VAL A 129 -0.31 11.74 7.96
CA VAL A 129 0.57 12.16 9.05
C VAL A 129 2.02 11.94 8.65
N THR A 130 2.87 12.92 8.85
CA THR A 130 4.30 12.82 8.53
C THR A 130 5.03 11.94 9.53
N TYR A 131 6.23 11.51 9.16
CA TYR A 131 7.15 10.87 10.08
C TYR A 131 8.60 11.15 9.67
N LEU A 132 9.48 11.10 10.66
CA LEU A 132 10.91 11.21 10.51
C LEU A 132 11.57 10.18 11.43
N SER A 133 12.44 9.31 10.92
CA SER A 133 13.13 8.29 11.72
C SER A 133 14.24 8.88 12.60
N ARG A 134 14.69 8.15 13.63
CA ARG A 134 15.85 8.57 14.46
C ARG A 134 17.13 8.73 13.63
N ASP A 135 17.37 7.84 12.68
CA ASP A 135 18.49 7.94 11.74
C ASP A 135 18.39 9.19 10.84
N GLU A 136 17.22 9.47 10.27
CA GLU A 136 17.00 10.68 9.46
C GLU A 136 17.21 11.97 10.26
N GLU A 137 16.67 12.05 11.48
CA GLU A 137 16.93 13.17 12.39
C GLU A 137 18.43 13.35 12.67
N SER A 138 19.12 12.25 13.00
CA SER A 138 20.55 12.27 13.29
C SER A 138 21.37 12.76 12.08
N ARG A 139 21.01 12.32 10.87
CA ARG A 139 21.65 12.77 9.63
C ARG A 139 21.38 14.24 9.32
N ILE A 140 20.16 14.73 9.55
CA ILE A 140 19.83 16.15 9.38
C ILE A 140 20.67 16.98 10.36
N MET A 141 20.69 16.60 11.64
CA MET A 141 21.45 17.32 12.67
C MET A 141 22.95 17.30 12.40
N ALA A 142 23.51 16.15 12.01
CA ALA A 142 24.91 16.05 11.61
C ALA A 142 25.25 16.97 10.43
N ARG A 143 24.38 17.06 9.41
CA ARG A 143 24.57 17.99 8.27
C ARG A 143 24.50 19.45 8.71
N VAL A 144 23.61 19.80 9.63
CA VAL A 144 23.51 21.17 10.17
C VAL A 144 24.77 21.53 10.95
N MET A 145 25.27 20.62 11.80
CA MET A 145 26.51 20.84 12.55
C MET A 145 27.72 20.94 11.61
N GLN A 146 27.84 20.05 10.64
CA GLN A 146 28.91 20.11 9.64
C GLN A 146 28.87 21.40 8.82
N ARG A 147 27.68 21.90 8.46
CA ARG A 147 27.53 23.21 7.79
C ARG A 147 27.95 24.37 8.68
N ASN A 148 27.66 24.29 9.98
CA ASN A 148 28.11 25.30 10.94
C ASN A 148 29.64 25.31 11.07
N GLU A 149 30.27 24.13 11.11
CA GLU A 149 31.74 23.96 11.17
C GLU A 149 32.44 24.36 9.86
N ARG A 150 31.84 24.07 8.69
CA ARG A 150 32.36 24.45 7.36
C ARG A 150 32.41 25.96 7.10
N THR A 151 31.86 26.79 7.98
CA THR A 151 32.08 28.25 7.96
C THR A 151 33.53 28.62 8.33
N THR A 152 34.40 27.64 8.58
CA THR A 152 35.82 27.83 8.87
C THR A 152 36.66 27.50 7.64
N ALA A 153 37.15 28.58 7.00
CA ALA A 153 38.26 28.65 6.03
C ALA A 153 38.10 27.94 4.67
N ARG A 154 37.41 28.59 3.73
CA ARG A 154 37.82 28.50 2.31
C ARG A 154 39.14 29.24 2.12
N SER A 155 40.12 28.59 1.49
CA SER A 155 41.45 29.17 1.22
C SER A 155 41.62 29.76 -0.18
N SER A 156 40.69 29.50 -1.11
CA SER A 156 40.77 29.97 -2.50
C SER A 156 39.41 30.31 -3.12
N LEU A 157 39.43 31.22 -4.09
CA LEU A 157 38.28 31.55 -4.94
C LEU A 157 38.22 30.57 -6.11
N ASP A 158 37.16 29.77 -6.22
CA ASP A 158 36.91 28.87 -7.35
C ASP A 158 36.40 29.66 -8.58
N VAL A 159 37.29 30.39 -9.24
CA VAL A 159 37.01 31.06 -10.53
C VAL A 159 38.15 30.71 -11.48
N ALA A 160 37.81 30.08 -12.61
CA ALA A 160 38.81 29.72 -13.61
C ALA A 160 39.29 30.97 -14.37
N ASP A 161 40.56 31.00 -14.77
CA ASP A 161 41.21 32.17 -15.39
C ASP A 161 40.53 32.68 -16.67
N HIS A 162 39.69 31.86 -17.31
CA HIS A 162 38.95 32.21 -18.52
C HIS A 162 37.61 32.91 -18.26
N GLU A 163 37.13 33.00 -17.01
CA GLU A 163 35.89 33.69 -16.65
C GLU A 163 36.09 35.21 -16.43
N HIS A 164 36.40 35.91 -17.51
CA HIS A 164 36.74 37.35 -17.50
C HIS A 164 35.65 38.23 -16.86
N GLU A 165 34.36 37.92 -17.06
CA GLU A 165 33.25 38.65 -16.45
C GLU A 165 33.16 38.47 -14.92
N SER A 166 33.36 37.24 -14.44
CA SER A 166 33.41 36.93 -13.00
C SER A 166 34.56 37.65 -12.30
N ILE A 167 35.73 37.70 -12.96
CA ILE A 167 36.93 38.39 -12.45
C ILE A 167 36.69 39.92 -12.42
N ALA A 168 36.10 40.49 -13.47
CA ALA A 168 35.76 41.91 -13.51
C ALA A 168 34.76 42.30 -12.41
N PHE A 169 33.71 41.49 -12.21
CA PHE A 169 32.74 41.66 -11.13
C PHE A 169 33.39 41.60 -9.75
N LEU A 170 34.24 40.59 -9.49
CA LEU A 170 34.97 40.47 -8.23
C LEU A 170 35.91 41.65 -7.98
N LYS A 171 36.58 42.17 -9.02
CA LYS A 171 37.43 43.36 -8.92
C LYS A 171 36.64 44.60 -8.52
N ASP A 172 35.46 44.80 -9.10
CA ASP A 172 34.58 45.92 -8.74
C ASP A 172 34.00 45.74 -7.32
N ALA A 173 33.66 44.51 -6.92
CA ALA A 173 33.22 44.22 -5.55
C ALA A 173 34.33 44.49 -4.52
N ARG A 174 35.58 44.09 -4.78
CA ARG A 174 36.75 44.42 -3.93
C ARG A 174 36.90 45.92 -3.75
N ARG A 175 36.90 46.67 -4.85
CA ARG A 175 37.05 48.13 -4.80
C ARG A 175 36.00 48.77 -3.88
N LEU A 176 34.74 48.34 -3.96
CA LEU A 176 33.67 48.86 -3.10
C LEU A 176 33.89 48.54 -1.61
N VAL A 177 34.43 47.35 -1.30
CA VAL A 177 34.76 46.97 0.07
C VAL A 177 35.95 47.78 0.57
N ASP A 178 37.01 47.89 -0.20
CA ASP A 178 38.22 48.66 0.14
C ASP A 178 37.90 50.15 0.34
N ASP A 179 37.12 50.76 -0.57
CA ASP A 179 36.68 52.16 -0.47
C ASP A 179 35.86 52.39 0.81
N TRP A 180 34.99 51.43 1.17
CA TRP A 180 34.19 51.49 2.40
C TRP A 180 35.06 51.33 3.66
N LEU A 181 36.06 50.46 3.63
CA LEU A 181 37.03 50.30 4.72
C LEU A 181 37.91 51.54 4.89
N ALA A 182 38.30 52.20 3.79
CA ALA A 182 39.15 53.39 3.79
C ALA A 182 38.52 54.62 4.48
N LEU A 183 37.18 54.68 4.57
CA LEU A 183 36.44 55.73 5.28
C LEU A 183 36.63 55.69 6.81
N GLY A 184 37.18 54.60 7.37
CA GLY A 184 37.52 54.49 8.79
C GLY A 184 36.31 54.73 9.70
N LYS A 185 36.42 55.67 10.66
CA LYS A 185 35.33 55.99 11.61
C LYS A 185 34.15 56.74 10.99
N ALA A 186 34.28 57.25 9.76
CA ALA A 186 33.20 57.95 9.05
C ALA A 186 32.33 57.00 8.21
N ARG A 187 32.63 55.68 8.19
CA ARG A 187 31.88 54.68 7.44
C ARG A 187 30.55 54.33 8.11
N GLU A 188 29.55 53.97 7.31
CA GLU A 188 28.30 53.40 7.81
C GLU A 188 28.51 51.98 8.38
N ASN A 189 27.62 51.53 9.26
CA ASN A 189 27.70 50.21 9.92
C ASN A 189 27.58 49.00 8.95
N TYR A 190 27.22 49.24 7.69
CA TYR A 190 27.04 48.20 6.69
C TYR A 190 27.37 48.71 5.28
N LEU A 191 27.63 47.78 4.37
CA LEU A 191 27.81 48.03 2.93
C LEU A 191 26.89 47.12 2.12
N ASN A 192 26.14 47.67 1.17
CA ASN A 192 25.29 46.87 0.27
C ASN A 192 25.97 46.68 -1.10
N ILE A 193 25.98 45.43 -1.58
CA ILE A 193 26.46 45.04 -2.91
C ILE A 193 25.30 44.36 -3.66
N PRO A 194 24.77 44.93 -4.75
CA PRO A 194 25.11 46.24 -5.31
C PRO A 194 24.61 47.40 -4.44
N PRO A 195 25.22 48.60 -4.56
CA PRO A 195 24.73 49.81 -3.90
C PRO A 195 23.30 50.14 -4.34
N PRO A 196 22.43 50.63 -3.43
CA PRO A 196 21.06 51.01 -3.77
C PRO A 196 21.04 52.16 -4.78
N ARG A 197 20.21 52.04 -5.82
CA ARG A 197 19.97 53.13 -6.78
C ARG A 197 18.88 54.08 -6.27
N PRO A 198 19.00 55.42 -6.46
CA PRO A 198 17.90 56.34 -6.21
C PRO A 198 16.71 56.02 -7.13
N ILE A 199 15.50 55.97 -6.57
CA ILE A 199 14.26 55.62 -7.30
C ILE A 199 13.97 56.63 -8.43
N ASN A 200 14.38 57.89 -8.27
CA ASN A 200 14.27 58.95 -9.27
C ASN A 200 15.62 59.69 -9.38
N GLY A 201 16.51 59.25 -10.28
CA GLY A 201 17.75 59.97 -10.60
C GLY A 201 18.69 59.19 -11.53
N PRO A 202 19.60 59.87 -12.25
CA PRO A 202 20.63 59.19 -13.03
C PRO A 202 21.55 58.37 -12.11
N ALA A 203 22.11 57.28 -12.64
CA ALA A 203 23.03 56.43 -11.89
C ALA A 203 24.19 57.28 -11.31
N PRO A 204 24.58 57.09 -10.04
CA PRO A 204 25.68 57.84 -9.46
C PRO A 204 26.96 57.65 -10.32
N PRO A 205 27.79 58.69 -10.48
CA PRO A 205 28.94 58.67 -11.40
C PRO A 205 29.98 57.58 -11.11
N ASN A 206 29.91 56.97 -9.91
CA ASN A 206 30.79 55.89 -9.46
C ASN A 206 30.15 54.48 -9.52
N HIS A 207 29.01 54.28 -10.20
CA HIS A 207 28.45 52.93 -10.34
C HIS A 207 29.34 52.08 -11.27
N PRO A 208 29.88 50.93 -10.80
CA PRO A 208 30.73 50.10 -11.64
C PRO A 208 29.95 49.56 -12.84
N LYS A 209 30.54 49.62 -14.05
CA LYS A 209 29.90 49.16 -15.29
C LYS A 209 29.61 47.65 -15.31
N SER A 210 30.36 46.86 -14.54
CA SER A 210 30.20 45.40 -14.47
C SER A 210 29.20 44.93 -13.39
N MET A 211 28.68 45.85 -12.58
CA MET A 211 27.80 45.52 -11.46
C MET A 211 26.32 45.58 -11.84
N PRO A 212 25.57 44.47 -11.69
CA PRO A 212 24.15 44.42 -12.01
C PRO A 212 23.30 45.12 -10.95
N THR A 213 22.04 45.41 -11.30
CA THR A 213 21.05 46.02 -10.39
C THR A 213 20.61 45.07 -9.27
N ASP A 214 20.56 43.77 -9.57
CA ASP A 214 20.30 42.69 -8.63
C ASP A 214 21.31 41.56 -8.85
N LEU A 215 21.82 40.97 -7.76
CA LEU A 215 22.74 39.83 -7.82
C LEU A 215 21.98 38.53 -8.08
N ASN A 216 22.44 37.78 -9.08
CA ASN A 216 22.02 36.40 -9.29
C ASN A 216 22.68 35.43 -8.28
N ARG A 217 22.24 34.16 -8.23
CA ARG A 217 22.72 33.18 -7.24
C ARG A 217 24.23 32.93 -7.33
N PHE A 218 24.80 32.99 -8.54
CA PHE A 218 26.22 32.79 -8.79
C PHE A 218 27.05 33.98 -8.30
N GLN A 219 26.65 35.21 -8.64
CA GLN A 219 27.28 36.46 -8.17
C GLN A 219 27.21 36.58 -6.65
N LYS A 220 26.07 36.22 -6.03
CA LYS A 220 25.97 36.17 -4.57
C LYS A 220 26.99 35.22 -3.95
N ARG A 221 27.15 34.03 -4.55
CA ARG A 221 28.16 33.05 -4.12
C ARG A 221 29.57 33.63 -4.21
N LEU A 222 29.89 34.34 -5.29
CA LEU A 222 31.20 34.98 -5.49
C LEU A 222 31.48 36.05 -4.42
N VAL A 223 30.51 36.90 -4.08
CA VAL A 223 30.67 37.91 -3.02
C VAL A 223 30.84 37.25 -1.65
N HIS A 224 30.06 36.20 -1.35
CA HIS A 224 30.26 35.41 -0.12
C HIS A 224 31.68 34.85 -0.03
N GLN A 225 32.17 34.24 -1.11
CA GLN A 225 33.53 33.69 -1.18
C GLN A 225 34.61 34.78 -1.06
N LEU A 226 34.41 35.93 -1.69
CA LEU A 226 35.35 37.05 -1.64
C LEU A 226 35.57 37.53 -0.21
N ILE A 227 34.49 37.80 0.52
CA ILE A 227 34.57 38.28 1.91
C ILE A 227 35.14 37.22 2.83
N GLU A 228 34.74 35.96 2.66
CA GLU A 228 35.24 34.84 3.47
C GLU A 228 36.75 34.61 3.32
N VAL A 229 37.30 34.82 2.11
CA VAL A 229 38.73 34.58 1.81
C VAL A 229 39.60 35.80 2.10
N GLU A 230 39.19 36.99 1.63
CA GLU A 230 40.04 38.18 1.62
C GLU A 230 39.79 39.11 2.84
N TYR A 231 38.64 39.02 3.51
CA TYR A 231 38.22 39.97 4.55
C TYR A 231 37.70 39.26 5.83
N PRO A 232 38.58 38.63 6.62
CA PRO A 232 38.19 37.80 7.77
C PRO A 232 37.46 38.56 8.89
N ASN A 233 37.61 39.89 8.96
CA ASN A 233 36.95 40.74 9.96
C ASN A 233 35.52 41.15 9.56
N LEU A 234 35.02 40.70 8.40
CA LEU A 234 33.72 41.06 7.86
C LEU A 234 32.83 39.82 7.70
N VAL A 235 31.50 40.03 7.76
CA VAL A 235 30.50 38.99 7.51
C VAL A 235 29.49 39.47 6.49
N THR A 236 29.09 38.58 5.60
CA THR A 236 28.05 38.80 4.61
C THR A 236 26.67 38.32 5.08
N VAL A 237 25.64 39.12 4.86
CA VAL A 237 24.23 38.83 5.08
C VAL A 237 23.49 38.90 3.75
N SER A 238 23.05 37.76 3.22
CA SER A 238 22.29 37.71 1.97
C SER A 238 20.88 38.29 2.13
N ARG A 239 20.48 39.18 1.22
CA ARG A 239 19.12 39.75 1.11
C ARG A 239 18.52 39.44 -0.28
N PRO A 240 17.21 39.60 -0.51
CA PRO A 240 16.65 39.58 -1.87
C PRO A 240 17.34 40.68 -2.71
N GLY A 241 17.82 40.36 -3.91
CA GLY A 241 18.50 41.33 -4.78
C GLY A 241 19.96 41.69 -4.44
N PHE A 242 20.37 41.73 -3.17
CA PHE A 242 21.72 42.20 -2.78
C PHE A 242 22.34 41.42 -1.62
N ILE A 243 23.61 41.69 -1.30
CA ILE A 243 24.32 41.22 -0.10
C ILE A 243 24.71 42.43 0.74
N GLN A 244 24.47 42.34 2.04
CA GLN A 244 24.88 43.35 3.02
C GLN A 244 26.12 42.84 3.77
N ILE A 245 27.19 43.63 3.79
CA ILE A 245 28.44 43.34 4.51
C ILE A 245 28.46 44.16 5.78
N ILE A 246 28.89 43.55 6.88
CA ILE A 246 28.96 44.13 8.23
C ILE A 246 30.22 43.64 8.93
N ASP A 247 30.59 44.27 10.04
CA ASP A 247 31.70 43.81 10.88
C ASP A 247 31.39 42.47 11.56
N TYR A 248 32.43 41.64 11.72
CA TYR A 248 32.35 40.37 12.42
C TYR A 248 32.14 40.59 13.92
N ASP A 249 31.12 39.94 14.47
CA ASP A 249 30.82 39.91 15.90
C ASP A 249 30.60 38.45 16.32
N GLU A 250 31.51 37.94 17.16
CA GLU A 250 31.49 36.56 17.64
C GLU A 250 30.19 36.22 18.40
N GLN A 251 29.69 37.14 19.23
CA GLN A 251 28.48 36.90 20.02
C GLN A 251 27.25 36.80 19.12
N ARG A 252 27.12 37.72 18.16
CA ARG A 252 26.05 37.71 17.16
C ARG A 252 26.13 36.46 16.29
N GLU A 253 27.29 36.09 15.78
CA GLU A 253 27.45 34.90 14.94
C GLU A 253 27.12 33.60 15.71
N LYS A 254 27.54 33.50 16.98
CA LYS A 254 27.15 32.40 17.86
C LYS A 254 25.64 32.38 18.09
N ALA A 255 25.00 33.53 18.33
CA ALA A 255 23.56 33.62 18.49
C ALA A 255 22.80 33.20 17.21
N VAL A 256 23.24 33.65 16.04
CA VAL A 256 22.66 33.27 14.74
C VAL A 256 22.82 31.77 14.48
N ARG A 257 23.98 31.19 14.77
CA ARG A 257 24.23 29.73 14.66
C ARG A 257 23.28 28.95 15.57
N ASN A 258 23.19 29.33 16.85
CA ASN A 258 22.29 28.70 17.81
C ASN A 258 20.81 28.82 17.38
N GLN A 259 20.41 29.97 16.85
CA GLN A 259 19.06 30.20 16.35
C GLN A 259 18.75 29.33 15.12
N ARG A 260 19.71 29.15 14.20
CA ARG A 260 19.56 28.24 13.05
C ARG A 260 19.38 26.79 13.49
N VAL A 261 20.22 26.32 14.42
CA VAL A 261 20.10 24.97 14.99
C VAL A 261 18.74 24.80 15.64
N LYS A 262 18.31 25.76 16.47
CA LYS A 262 17.00 25.73 17.12
C LYS A 262 15.84 25.69 16.11
N TRP A 263 15.89 26.49 15.05
CA TRP A 263 14.87 26.47 14.00
C TRP A 263 14.81 25.15 13.23
N VAL A 264 15.95 24.51 12.95
CA VAL A 264 15.95 23.19 12.34
C VAL A 264 15.39 22.15 13.31
N GLN A 265 15.75 22.23 14.59
CA GLN A 265 15.23 21.35 15.64
C GLN A 265 13.70 21.45 15.76
N GLU A 266 13.15 22.66 15.80
CA GLU A 266 11.69 22.88 15.82
C GLU A 266 10.99 22.31 14.58
N ARG A 267 11.63 22.37 13.40
CA ARG A 267 11.11 21.74 12.18
C ARG A 267 11.15 20.21 12.27
N ILE A 268 12.24 19.64 12.79
CA ILE A 268 12.37 18.20 13.03
C ILE A 268 11.25 17.72 13.94
N TRP A 269 10.95 18.43 15.04
CA TRP A 269 9.88 18.06 15.97
C TRP A 269 8.49 18.09 15.33
N LYS A 270 8.23 19.08 14.46
CA LYS A 270 6.98 19.14 13.67
C LYS A 270 6.91 18.00 12.64
N GLN A 271 8.02 17.65 12.02
CA GLN A 271 8.09 16.58 11.01
C GLN A 271 8.11 15.17 11.63
N THR A 272 8.47 15.05 12.91
CA THR A 272 8.53 13.78 13.65
C THR A 272 7.21 13.01 13.59
N GLY A 273 6.08 13.73 13.69
CA GLY A 273 4.73 13.22 13.48
C GLY A 273 4.46 11.87 14.17
N PHE A 274 4.08 10.84 13.40
CA PHE A 274 3.70 9.53 13.97
C PHE A 274 4.81 8.87 14.80
N ARG A 275 6.10 9.18 14.56
CA ARG A 275 7.19 8.63 15.38
C ARG A 275 7.00 8.94 16.86
N TRP A 276 6.33 10.03 17.26
CA TRP A 276 6.02 10.26 18.69
C TRP A 276 5.22 9.13 19.34
N ILE A 277 4.28 8.53 18.60
CA ILE A 277 3.52 7.37 19.06
C ILE A 277 4.43 6.12 19.06
N ALA A 278 5.29 5.97 18.06
CA ALA A 278 6.24 4.87 18.00
C ALA A 278 7.26 4.88 19.15
N GLU A 279 7.75 6.07 19.52
CA GLU A 279 8.60 6.28 20.70
C GLU A 279 7.87 5.92 21.99
N ALA A 280 6.60 6.32 22.12
CA ALA A 280 5.78 5.96 23.27
C ALA A 280 5.58 4.44 23.41
N LEU A 281 5.33 3.74 22.30
CA LEU A 281 5.20 2.28 22.28
C LEU A 281 6.53 1.57 22.62
N ALA A 282 7.65 2.08 22.10
CA ALA A 282 8.97 1.48 22.30
C ALA A 282 9.65 1.88 23.63
N GLY A 283 9.05 2.77 24.43
CA GLY A 283 9.66 3.33 25.64
C GLY A 283 10.86 4.24 25.37
N GLY A 284 10.82 4.97 24.25
CA GLY A 284 11.86 5.89 23.83
C GLY A 284 11.74 7.31 24.41
N ASP A 285 12.46 8.26 23.82
CA ASP A 285 12.59 9.61 24.36
C ASP A 285 11.47 10.53 23.87
N LEU A 286 10.67 11.03 24.83
CA LEU A 286 9.59 11.99 24.61
C LEU A 286 9.88 13.37 25.23
N THR A 287 11.10 13.63 25.71
CA THR A 287 11.48 14.88 26.37
C THR A 287 11.15 16.10 25.53
N ASN A 288 11.48 16.03 24.23
CA ASN A 288 11.33 17.10 23.25
C ASN A 288 9.89 17.33 22.75
N LEU A 289 8.91 16.51 23.16
CA LEU A 289 7.51 16.75 22.83
C LEU A 289 7.01 18.00 23.58
N GLU A 290 6.59 19.03 22.83
CA GLU A 290 6.25 20.32 23.43
C GLU A 290 5.04 20.24 24.40
N PRO A 291 5.11 20.89 25.58
CA PRO A 291 4.04 20.84 26.57
C PRO A 291 2.68 21.36 26.09
N PHE A 292 2.67 22.29 25.12
CA PHE A 292 1.42 22.89 24.60
C PHE A 292 0.48 21.85 24.00
N CYS A 293 0.99 20.71 23.50
CA CYS A 293 0.14 19.66 22.97
C CYS A 293 -0.85 19.19 24.03
N PHE A 294 -0.48 19.15 25.31
CA PHE A 294 -1.30 18.60 26.39
C PHE A 294 -2.40 19.54 26.92
N ILE A 295 -2.53 20.77 26.40
CA ILE A 295 -3.49 21.78 26.91
C ILE A 295 -4.92 21.24 26.91
N ASN A 296 -5.37 20.65 25.80
CA ASN A 296 -6.74 20.16 25.66
C ASN A 296 -7.03 18.96 26.57
N LEU A 297 -6.03 18.11 26.79
CA LEU A 297 -6.14 16.97 27.69
C LEU A 297 -6.22 17.43 29.14
N MET A 298 -5.36 18.37 29.54
CA MET A 298 -5.37 18.96 30.88
C MET A 298 -6.74 19.58 31.21
N SER A 299 -7.30 20.37 30.28
CA SER A 299 -8.63 20.98 30.44
C SER A 299 -9.79 19.98 30.53
N SER A 300 -9.61 18.77 29.98
CA SER A 300 -10.63 17.71 30.00
C SER A 300 -10.45 16.73 31.18
N SER A 301 -9.29 16.74 31.82
CA SER A 301 -8.96 15.85 32.95
C SER A 301 -9.62 16.34 34.24
N LYS A 302 -10.09 15.40 35.08
CA LYS A 302 -10.61 15.70 36.42
C LYS A 302 -9.48 15.93 37.46
N GLU A 303 -8.23 16.05 37.02
CA GLU A 303 -7.08 16.26 37.91
C GLU A 303 -7.04 17.70 38.45
N ASN A 304 -6.37 17.88 39.61
CA ASN A 304 -6.35 19.12 40.38
C ASN A 304 -6.05 20.38 39.53
N PRO A 305 -6.89 21.43 39.59
CA PRO A 305 -6.77 22.65 38.78
C PRO A 305 -5.56 23.55 39.11
N GLN A 306 -4.66 23.11 40.00
CA GLN A 306 -3.45 23.84 40.39
C GLN A 306 -2.14 23.35 39.74
N SER A 307 -2.14 22.25 38.98
CA SER A 307 -0.89 21.73 38.39
C SER A 307 -0.51 22.47 37.10
N SER A 308 0.75 22.90 36.96
CA SER A 308 1.21 23.56 35.74
C SER A 308 1.19 22.60 34.53
N LEU A 309 1.02 23.14 33.31
CA LEU A 309 1.03 22.36 32.07
C LEU A 309 2.31 21.54 31.90
N GLN A 310 3.44 22.08 32.35
CA GLN A 310 4.74 21.39 32.32
C GLN A 310 4.73 20.17 33.25
N ASP A 311 4.16 20.31 34.45
CA ASP A 311 4.05 19.22 35.40
C ASP A 311 3.12 18.12 34.90
N PHE A 312 1.98 18.48 34.30
CA PHE A 312 1.06 17.52 33.70
C PHE A 312 1.73 16.75 32.55
N SER A 313 2.37 17.45 31.62
CA SER A 313 3.11 16.82 30.51
C SER A 313 4.20 15.87 31.02
N ARG A 314 4.96 16.29 32.04
CA ARG A 314 5.99 15.46 32.68
C ARG A 314 5.39 14.21 33.33
N ARG A 315 4.24 14.30 34.00
CA ARG A 315 3.55 13.13 34.57
C ARG A 315 3.14 12.13 33.50
N VAL A 316 2.53 12.57 32.39
CA VAL A 316 2.13 11.68 31.29
C VAL A 316 3.35 10.97 30.69
N LYS A 317 4.43 11.72 30.42
CA LYS A 317 5.69 11.15 29.92
C LYS A 317 6.29 10.11 30.88
N GLN A 318 6.27 10.39 32.18
CA GLN A 318 6.72 9.44 33.20
C GLN A 318 5.84 8.18 33.25
N ARG A 319 4.51 8.31 33.11
CA ARG A 319 3.61 7.15 33.04
C ARG A 319 3.90 6.28 31.82
N LEU A 320 4.14 6.90 30.66
CA LEU A 320 4.53 6.20 29.42
C LEU A 320 5.87 5.47 29.54
N GLN A 321 6.84 6.06 30.22
CA GLN A 321 8.12 5.39 30.48
C GLN A 321 7.96 4.19 31.44
N LYS A 322 7.03 4.30 32.40
CA LYS A 322 6.78 3.25 33.39
C LYS A 322 5.91 2.11 32.87
N ASN A 323 4.93 2.40 32.02
CA ASN A 323 4.02 1.42 31.44
C ASN A 323 4.37 1.12 29.99
N ARG A 324 4.83 -0.12 29.73
CA ARG A 324 5.04 -0.62 28.37
C ARG A 324 3.97 -1.63 28.02
N PRO A 325 3.06 -1.31 27.09
CA PRO A 325 1.95 -2.20 26.78
C PRO A 325 2.43 -3.45 26.03
N ILE A 326 1.63 -4.51 26.13
CA ILE A 326 1.80 -5.70 25.29
C ILE A 326 1.46 -5.33 23.85
N LEU A 327 2.33 -5.67 22.90
CA LEU A 327 2.11 -5.39 21.48
C LEU A 327 1.57 -6.64 20.79
N VAL A 328 0.40 -6.51 20.18
CA VAL A 328 -0.35 -7.60 19.56
C VAL A 328 -0.44 -7.36 18.06
N GLY A 329 -0.25 -8.41 17.27
CA GLY A 329 -0.47 -8.39 15.82
C GLY A 329 -0.98 -9.72 15.30
N HIS A 330 -1.33 -9.77 14.02
CA HIS A 330 -1.64 -10.99 13.31
C HIS A 330 -0.57 -11.23 12.25
N ASN A 331 0.29 -12.25 12.43
CA ASN A 331 1.47 -12.44 11.57
C ASN A 331 2.50 -11.30 11.68
N LEU A 332 2.72 -10.84 12.91
CA LEU A 332 3.41 -9.60 13.30
C LEU A 332 4.88 -9.47 12.86
N PHE A 333 5.52 -10.55 12.40
CA PHE A 333 6.96 -10.53 12.05
C PHE A 333 7.31 -9.48 11.00
N THR A 334 6.52 -9.38 9.93
CA THR A 334 6.74 -8.38 8.86
C THR A 334 6.49 -6.97 9.37
N ASP A 335 5.36 -6.76 10.07
CA ASP A 335 4.97 -5.47 10.64
C ASP A 335 6.04 -4.91 11.57
N LEU A 336 6.62 -5.75 12.42
CA LEU A 336 7.63 -5.36 13.38
C LEU A 336 8.93 -4.89 12.69
N ILE A 337 9.36 -5.60 11.65
CA ILE A 337 10.55 -5.25 10.86
C ILE A 337 10.33 -3.91 10.15
N TYR A 338 9.20 -3.75 9.46
CA TYR A 338 8.85 -2.49 8.78
C TYR A 338 8.72 -1.34 9.78
N PHE A 339 8.08 -1.57 10.93
CA PHE A 339 7.93 -0.56 11.99
C PHE A 339 9.29 -0.06 12.48
N CYS A 340 10.18 -0.98 12.86
CA CYS A 340 11.51 -0.61 13.33
C CYS A 340 12.31 0.12 12.25
N ARG A 341 12.23 -0.34 11.00
CA ARG A 341 12.94 0.28 9.88
C ARG A 341 12.44 1.69 9.55
N CYS A 342 11.13 1.89 9.63
CA CYS A 342 10.44 3.12 9.30
C CYS A 342 10.66 4.23 10.34
N PHE A 343 10.58 3.91 11.64
CA PHE A 343 10.58 4.92 12.70
C PHE A 343 11.92 5.05 13.44
N PHE A 344 12.75 4.01 13.47
CA PHE A 344 14.02 4.06 14.21
C PHE A 344 15.23 4.16 13.27
N GLY A 345 15.29 3.33 12.22
CA GLY A 345 16.35 3.43 11.22
C GLY A 345 16.87 2.07 10.74
N PRO A 346 18.11 2.01 10.22
CA PRO A 346 18.71 0.79 9.69
C PRO A 346 18.66 -0.36 10.70
N LEU A 347 18.31 -1.55 10.20
CA LEU A 347 18.18 -2.75 11.02
C LEU A 347 19.50 -3.54 11.09
N PRO A 348 19.75 -4.30 12.17
CA PRO A 348 20.92 -5.18 12.30
C PRO A 348 21.04 -6.19 11.17
N ASP A 349 22.24 -6.74 10.95
CA ASP A 349 22.43 -7.76 9.91
C ASP A 349 21.97 -9.15 10.37
N ARG A 350 22.12 -9.46 11.65
CA ARG A 350 21.70 -10.75 12.22
C ARG A 350 20.31 -10.67 12.84
N VAL A 351 19.52 -11.72 12.64
CA VAL A 351 18.18 -11.83 13.22
C VAL A 351 18.23 -11.89 14.75
N GLU A 352 19.28 -12.44 15.34
CA GLU A 352 19.46 -12.48 16.80
C GLU A 352 19.62 -11.08 17.40
N ASP A 353 20.35 -10.20 16.71
CA ASP A 353 20.55 -8.80 17.13
C ASP A 353 19.25 -8.00 16.98
N PHE A 354 18.52 -8.23 15.88
CA PHE A 354 17.19 -7.65 15.68
C PHE A 354 16.22 -8.09 16.77
N GLN A 355 16.24 -9.38 17.12
CA GLN A 355 15.45 -9.95 18.19
C GLN A 355 15.77 -9.29 19.54
N ALA A 356 17.05 -9.16 19.91
CA ALA A 356 17.43 -8.47 21.15
C ALA A 356 16.98 -7.01 21.16
N MET A 357 17.11 -6.31 20.02
CA MET A 357 16.63 -4.94 19.84
C MET A 357 15.10 -4.84 20.01
N ALA A 358 14.35 -5.72 19.35
CA ALA A 358 12.89 -5.76 19.42
C ALA A 358 12.40 -6.02 20.84
N HIS A 359 13.02 -6.94 21.59
CA HIS A 359 12.65 -7.22 22.98
C HIS A 359 12.97 -6.08 23.94
N LYS A 360 14.07 -5.36 23.67
CA LYS A 360 14.38 -4.16 24.41
C LYS A 360 13.34 -3.07 24.17
N MET A 361 12.69 -3.01 23.00
CA MET A 361 11.64 -2.03 22.69
C MET A 361 10.25 -2.50 23.14
N PHE A 362 9.94 -3.78 22.96
CA PHE A 362 8.64 -4.40 23.22
C PHE A 362 8.84 -5.62 24.12
N PRO A 363 8.66 -5.48 25.45
CA PRO A 363 8.91 -6.58 26.38
C PRO A 363 8.06 -7.83 26.12
N VAL A 364 6.81 -7.63 25.66
CA VAL A 364 5.85 -8.69 25.38
C VAL A 364 5.22 -8.46 24.01
N LEU A 365 5.46 -9.41 23.10
CA LEU A 365 4.91 -9.48 21.75
C LEU A 365 3.94 -10.66 21.66
N MET A 366 2.78 -10.46 21.02
CA MET A 366 1.79 -11.50 20.79
C MET A 366 1.41 -11.59 19.33
N ASP A 367 1.53 -12.78 18.75
CA ASP A 367 1.07 -13.09 17.39
C ASP A 367 -0.18 -13.97 17.44
N THR A 368 -1.33 -13.38 17.14
CA THR A 368 -2.62 -14.07 17.15
C THR A 368 -2.68 -15.22 16.13
N LYS A 369 -1.90 -15.14 15.05
CA LYS A 369 -1.81 -16.22 14.06
C LYS A 369 -1.03 -17.40 14.61
N TYR A 370 0.04 -17.13 15.36
CA TYR A 370 0.75 -18.18 16.10
C TYR A 370 -0.18 -18.83 17.14
N MET A 371 -0.88 -18.02 17.95
CA MET A 371 -1.84 -18.52 18.95
C MET A 371 -2.90 -19.44 18.33
N ALA A 372 -3.48 -19.05 17.19
CA ALA A 372 -4.55 -19.81 16.55
C ALA A 372 -4.07 -21.11 15.88
N THR A 373 -2.77 -21.24 15.58
CA THR A 373 -2.22 -22.38 14.84
C THR A 373 -1.36 -23.30 15.69
N HIS A 374 -1.02 -22.91 16.92
CA HIS A 374 -0.25 -23.70 17.86
C HIS A 374 -1.01 -24.98 18.28
N ASN A 375 -0.36 -26.15 18.21
CA ASN A 375 -0.92 -27.48 18.50
C ASN A 375 -2.17 -27.89 17.69
N CYS A 376 -2.52 -27.16 16.63
CA CYS A 376 -3.46 -27.65 15.63
C CYS A 376 -2.74 -28.71 14.78
N GLY A 377 -3.20 -29.97 14.84
CA GLY A 377 -2.74 -31.02 13.92
C GLY A 377 -2.89 -30.59 12.45
N SER A 378 -2.21 -31.29 11.55
CA SER A 378 -2.05 -30.98 10.11
C SER A 378 -3.36 -30.91 9.27
N ILE A 379 -4.52 -30.97 9.90
CA ILE A 379 -5.85 -30.80 9.26
C ILE A 379 -6.35 -29.38 9.55
N ASN A 380 -6.09 -28.48 8.59
CA ASN A 380 -6.64 -27.12 8.44
C ASN A 380 -7.00 -26.33 9.73
N PRO A 381 -6.05 -25.59 10.33
CA PRO A 381 -6.44 -24.46 11.16
C PRO A 381 -7.02 -23.34 10.27
N ARG A 382 -8.22 -22.85 10.61
CA ARG A 382 -8.80 -21.59 10.08
C ARG A 382 -7.77 -20.48 10.30
N SER A 383 -7.26 -19.85 9.25
CA SER A 383 -5.99 -19.08 9.32
C SER A 383 -6.05 -17.66 8.82
N SER A 384 -7.19 -17.20 8.29
CA SER A 384 -7.41 -15.78 8.03
C SER A 384 -7.95 -15.11 9.30
N LEU A 385 -7.60 -13.85 9.50
CA LEU A 385 -8.02 -13.06 10.67
C LEU A 385 -9.55 -13.01 10.78
N GLN A 386 -10.24 -12.77 9.67
CA GLN A 386 -11.70 -12.73 9.61
C GLN A 386 -12.33 -14.07 10.02
N GLU A 387 -11.87 -15.20 9.47
CA GLU A 387 -12.40 -16.53 9.81
C GLU A 387 -12.22 -16.86 11.30
N ILE A 388 -11.09 -16.45 11.89
CA ILE A 388 -10.82 -16.63 13.31
C ILE A 388 -11.80 -15.78 14.12
N ASN A 389 -11.94 -14.49 13.79
CA ASN A 389 -12.85 -13.59 14.49
C ASN A 389 -14.30 -14.06 14.42
N ASP A 390 -14.80 -14.43 13.25
CA ASP A 390 -16.16 -14.94 13.05
C ASP A 390 -16.43 -16.19 13.89
N SER A 391 -15.41 -17.07 14.01
CA SER A 391 -15.52 -18.27 14.84
C SER A 391 -15.54 -17.99 16.35
N LEU A 392 -14.91 -16.90 16.78
CA LEU A 392 -14.84 -16.46 18.18
C LEU A 392 -16.00 -15.52 18.54
N ALA A 393 -16.71 -14.95 17.57
CA ALA A 393 -17.82 -14.03 17.78
C ALA A 393 -18.96 -14.64 18.63
N ALA A 394 -19.14 -15.97 18.58
CA ALA A 394 -20.12 -16.69 19.39
C ALA A 394 -19.75 -16.80 20.89
N GLN A 395 -18.50 -16.50 21.27
CA GLN A 395 -18.06 -16.56 22.66
C GLN A 395 -18.50 -15.29 23.42
N PRO A 396 -19.33 -15.39 24.47
CA PRO A 396 -19.84 -14.21 25.17
C PRO A 396 -18.78 -13.51 26.03
N THR A 397 -17.83 -14.26 26.59
CA THR A 397 -16.77 -13.76 27.49
C THR A 397 -15.38 -13.89 26.85
N PRO A 398 -14.44 -12.98 27.15
CA PRO A 398 -14.58 -11.70 27.87
C PRO A 398 -15.45 -10.68 27.11
N ALA A 399 -16.13 -9.77 27.82
CA ALA A 399 -16.97 -8.77 27.16
C ALA A 399 -16.12 -7.69 26.47
N ILE A 400 -16.51 -7.29 25.27
CA ILE A 400 -15.78 -6.30 24.46
C ILE A 400 -16.75 -5.18 24.08
N SER A 401 -16.33 -3.93 24.28
CA SER A 401 -17.06 -2.74 23.86
C SER A 401 -16.14 -1.83 23.06
N ILE A 402 -16.68 -1.18 22.03
CA ILE A 402 -15.98 -0.13 21.29
C ILE A 402 -16.35 1.21 21.93
N HIS A 403 -15.35 2.02 22.24
CA HIS A 403 -15.57 3.31 22.92
C HIS A 403 -16.56 4.18 22.11
N PRO A 404 -17.55 4.86 22.73
CA PRO A 404 -18.64 5.55 22.01
C PRO A 404 -18.20 6.64 21.01
N GLN A 405 -17.00 7.21 21.18
CA GLN A 405 -16.41 8.18 20.24
C GLN A 405 -15.72 7.54 19.03
N PHE A 406 -15.71 6.20 18.93
CA PHE A 406 -14.98 5.42 17.94
C PHE A 406 -15.93 4.55 17.09
N THR A 407 -17.01 5.14 16.60
CA THR A 407 -18.12 4.42 15.94
C THR A 407 -17.89 4.06 14.47
N LYS A 408 -16.73 4.39 13.89
CA LYS A 408 -16.41 4.15 12.46
C LYS A 408 -16.74 2.72 12.03
N TYR A 409 -16.36 1.75 12.85
CA TYR A 409 -16.48 0.31 12.56
C TYR A 409 -17.73 -0.34 13.16
N ASN A 410 -18.62 0.42 13.80
CA ASN A 410 -19.85 -0.14 14.38
C ASN A 410 -20.95 -0.38 13.35
N THR A 411 -20.93 0.33 12.22
CA THR A 411 -22.04 0.37 11.24
C THR A 411 -21.65 -0.06 9.84
N ARG A 412 -20.35 -0.18 9.55
CA ARG A 412 -19.82 -0.54 8.22
C ARG A 412 -18.83 -1.67 8.37
N ALA A 413 -19.10 -2.80 7.70
CA ALA A 413 -18.06 -3.73 7.32
C ALA A 413 -17.18 -3.02 6.28
N ILE A 414 -15.96 -2.66 6.67
CA ILE A 414 -14.97 -2.09 5.77
C ILE A 414 -13.99 -3.22 5.53
N ASP A 415 -14.02 -3.80 4.33
CA ASP A 415 -13.11 -4.86 3.96
C ASP A 415 -11.69 -4.28 3.86
N HIS A 416 -10.76 -4.87 4.63
CA HIS A 416 -9.30 -4.69 4.54
C HIS A 416 -8.79 -3.24 4.60
N GLU A 417 -8.89 -2.64 5.79
CA GLU A 417 -8.22 -1.38 6.18
C GLU A 417 -7.41 -1.64 7.46
N ALA A 418 -6.18 -1.10 7.58
CA ALA A 418 -5.31 -1.36 8.73
C ALA A 418 -6.01 -1.10 10.08
N GLY A 419 -6.77 -0.01 10.19
CA GLY A 419 -7.53 0.30 11.40
C GLY A 419 -8.55 -0.77 11.77
N PHE A 420 -9.22 -1.37 10.79
CA PHE A 420 -10.18 -2.45 10.99
C PHE A 420 -9.48 -3.77 11.34
N ASP A 421 -8.40 -4.11 10.63
CA ASP A 421 -7.64 -5.35 10.88
C ASP A 421 -6.95 -5.31 12.25
N SER A 422 -6.48 -4.14 12.70
CA SER A 422 -5.99 -3.95 14.08
C SER A 422 -7.09 -4.16 15.13
N LEU A 423 -8.34 -3.77 14.84
CA LEU A 423 -9.50 -3.94 15.72
C LEU A 423 -9.88 -5.42 15.82
N LEU A 424 -9.97 -6.12 14.68
CA LEU A 424 -10.23 -7.55 14.63
C LEU A 424 -9.14 -8.34 15.36
N THR A 425 -7.87 -7.96 15.17
CA THR A 425 -6.73 -8.57 15.88
C THR A 425 -6.85 -8.42 17.39
N ALA A 426 -7.31 -7.25 17.88
CA ALA A 426 -7.55 -7.05 19.31
C ALA A 426 -8.68 -7.94 19.84
N GLN A 427 -9.79 -8.05 19.09
CA GLN A 427 -10.92 -8.91 19.44
C GLN A 427 -10.54 -10.39 19.48
N VAL A 428 -9.82 -10.85 18.46
CA VAL A 428 -9.28 -12.22 18.40
C VAL A 428 -8.36 -12.49 19.57
N PHE A 429 -7.43 -11.58 19.88
CA PHE A 429 -6.51 -11.76 21.00
C PHE A 429 -7.24 -11.94 22.34
N ILE A 430 -8.21 -11.07 22.65
CA ILE A 430 -8.98 -11.13 23.91
C ILE A 430 -9.70 -12.48 24.04
N LYS A 431 -10.46 -12.87 23.01
CA LYS A 431 -11.28 -14.09 23.02
C LYS A 431 -10.43 -15.36 23.00
N LEU A 432 -9.42 -15.39 22.13
CA LEU A 432 -8.55 -16.56 21.96
C LEU A 432 -7.69 -16.80 23.20
N SER A 433 -7.22 -15.74 23.87
CA SER A 433 -6.48 -15.88 25.14
C SER A 433 -7.32 -16.55 26.23
N ALA A 434 -8.60 -16.19 26.32
CA ALA A 434 -9.51 -16.83 27.27
C ALA A 434 -9.79 -18.30 26.90
N GLN A 435 -10.02 -18.59 25.62
CA GLN A 435 -10.28 -19.96 25.15
C GLN A 435 -9.07 -20.90 25.32
N LEU A 436 -7.86 -20.43 25.02
CA LEU A 436 -6.65 -21.24 25.10
C LEU A 436 -6.22 -21.53 26.54
N ARG A 437 -6.65 -20.73 27.51
CA ARG A 437 -6.46 -21.04 28.94
C ARG A 437 -7.13 -22.37 29.31
N ASP A 438 -8.40 -22.55 28.92
CA ASP A 438 -9.20 -23.74 29.29
C ASP A 438 -8.63 -25.05 28.71
N ARG A 439 -7.89 -24.96 27.60
CA ARG A 439 -7.19 -26.10 27.00
C ARG A 439 -5.86 -26.43 27.71
N GLY A 440 -5.20 -25.46 28.33
CA GLY A 440 -3.97 -25.68 29.10
C GLY A 440 -4.20 -26.40 30.43
N THR A 441 -5.37 -26.23 31.05
CA THR A 441 -5.75 -26.87 32.32
C THR A 441 -6.28 -28.30 32.18
N SER A 442 -6.61 -28.75 30.97
CA SER A 442 -7.22 -30.06 30.68
C SER A 442 -6.23 -31.09 30.13
N GLY A 443 -5.04 -31.18 30.74
CA GLY A 443 -4.04 -32.21 30.46
C GLY A 443 -4.36 -33.60 31.02
N ILE A 444 -5.56 -33.82 31.56
CA ILE A 444 -6.03 -35.13 32.05
C ILE A 444 -7.43 -35.36 31.47
N PRO A 445 -7.68 -36.41 30.68
CA PRO A 445 -9.04 -36.74 30.22
C PRO A 445 -9.91 -37.13 31.43
N PRO A 446 -11.21 -36.79 31.45
CA PRO A 446 -12.12 -37.30 32.47
C PRO A 446 -12.15 -38.83 32.38
N THR A 447 -11.72 -39.46 33.48
CA THR A 447 -11.73 -40.90 33.73
C THR A 447 -13.11 -41.50 33.44
N VAL A 448 -13.15 -42.44 32.50
CA VAL A 448 -14.17 -43.49 32.45
C VAL A 448 -13.90 -44.46 33.61
N PRO A 449 -14.91 -45.01 34.31
CA PRO A 449 -14.71 -45.78 35.54
C PRO A 449 -13.95 -47.08 35.28
N GLU A 450 -12.82 -47.28 35.94
CA GLU A 450 -12.10 -48.56 35.95
C GLU A 450 -12.79 -49.57 36.88
N THR A 451 -13.14 -50.73 36.34
CA THR A 451 -13.30 -51.97 37.10
C THR A 451 -11.92 -52.63 37.29
N PRO A 452 -11.65 -53.24 38.46
CA PRO A 452 -10.29 -53.49 38.94
C PRO A 452 -9.75 -54.85 38.49
N GLN A 453 -8.44 -54.93 38.23
CA GLN A 453 -7.66 -56.18 38.27
C GLN A 453 -6.15 -55.91 38.58
N PRO A 454 -5.40 -56.93 39.07
CA PRO A 454 -4.66 -56.82 40.33
C PRO A 454 -3.13 -56.75 40.25
N SER A 455 -2.55 -56.22 41.33
CA SER A 455 -1.28 -56.56 42.01
C SER A 455 -0.03 -56.94 41.20
N GLY A 456 1.07 -56.19 41.41
CA GLY A 456 2.40 -56.58 40.92
C GLY A 456 3.60 -55.77 41.42
N LYS A 457 3.87 -55.86 42.74
CA LYS A 457 5.16 -55.76 43.46
C LYS A 457 6.21 -54.67 43.15
N SER A 458 6.61 -54.05 44.27
CA SER A 458 7.72 -53.16 44.57
C SER A 458 9.12 -53.67 44.20
N LYS A 459 10.06 -52.72 43.99
CA LYS A 459 11.39 -52.74 44.63
C LYS A 459 11.86 -51.33 44.98
N GLU A 460 12.28 -51.22 46.24
CA GLU A 460 12.84 -50.07 46.95
C GLU A 460 14.29 -49.73 46.56
N PRO A 461 14.79 -48.54 46.96
CA PRO A 461 16.12 -48.04 46.66
C PRO A 461 17.16 -48.49 47.70
N THR A 462 18.39 -48.75 47.29
CA THR A 462 19.50 -49.01 48.22
C THR A 462 20.46 -47.81 48.22
N LYS A 463 20.55 -47.13 49.36
CA LYS A 463 21.60 -46.17 49.71
C LYS A 463 22.70 -46.92 50.47
N GLN A 464 23.97 -46.61 50.19
CA GLN A 464 25.06 -46.81 51.12
C GLN A 464 25.79 -45.48 51.31
N VAL A 465 26.04 -45.15 52.57
CA VAL A 465 26.68 -43.93 53.08
C VAL A 465 27.97 -44.35 53.76
N ILE A 466 29.08 -43.68 53.45
CA ILE A 466 30.23 -43.50 54.35
C ILE A 466 30.65 -42.03 54.18
N GLY A 467 30.68 -41.26 55.28
CA GLY A 467 31.06 -39.84 55.30
C GLY A 467 32.56 -39.61 54.98
N ASP A 468 33.13 -38.41 55.02
CA ASP A 468 32.62 -37.04 55.20
C ASP A 468 33.32 -36.15 54.15
N PHE A 469 32.55 -35.36 53.41
CA PHE A 469 32.99 -34.46 52.32
C PHE A 469 33.69 -35.11 51.11
N GLU A 470 33.03 -35.06 49.95
CA GLU A 470 33.71 -35.18 48.65
C GLU A 470 33.24 -34.11 47.66
N ALA A 471 34.25 -33.46 47.08
CA ALA A 471 34.18 -32.49 46.01
C ALA A 471 34.50 -33.17 44.66
N THR A 472 33.79 -32.72 43.62
CA THR A 472 34.16 -32.47 42.21
C THR A 472 35.28 -33.30 41.51
N VAL A 473 34.98 -33.88 40.32
CA VAL A 473 35.49 -33.46 38.98
C VAL A 473 35.08 -34.44 37.85
N VAL A 474 34.25 -33.91 36.93
CA VAL A 474 34.26 -33.90 35.45
C VAL A 474 34.52 -35.19 34.62
N LEU A 475 33.50 -35.56 33.82
CA LEU A 475 33.43 -35.61 32.33
C LEU A 475 32.44 -36.72 31.88
N PRO A 476 31.58 -36.48 30.88
CA PRO A 476 31.17 -37.57 30.01
C PRO A 476 31.35 -37.29 28.52
N ARG A 477 32.04 -38.23 27.85
CA ARG A 477 31.87 -38.56 26.42
C ARG A 477 30.49 -39.20 26.21
N GLY A 478 29.81 -38.85 25.13
CA GLY A 478 28.45 -39.30 24.82
C GLY A 478 28.29 -40.76 24.37
N PRO A 479 27.04 -41.20 24.16
CA PRO A 479 26.71 -42.05 23.01
C PRO A 479 25.39 -41.67 22.28
N LYS A 480 25.11 -42.45 21.23
CA LYS A 480 24.33 -42.21 20.01
C LYS A 480 22.79 -42.25 20.14
N SER A 481 22.17 -41.73 19.07
CA SER A 481 20.77 -41.63 18.64
C SER A 481 19.73 -42.65 19.15
N ASN A 482 18.54 -42.14 19.49
CA ASN A 482 17.30 -42.31 18.71
C ASN A 482 16.12 -41.70 19.46
N ASN A 483 15.59 -40.59 18.95
CA ASN A 483 14.14 -40.33 18.80
C ASN A 483 13.98 -38.90 18.26
N VAL A 484 13.49 -38.82 17.03
CA VAL A 484 13.21 -37.60 16.30
C VAL A 484 12.12 -36.83 17.04
N ARG A 485 12.49 -35.70 17.66
CA ARG A 485 11.56 -34.71 18.22
C ARG A 485 11.24 -33.71 17.11
N ILE A 486 9.97 -33.64 16.71
CA ILE A 486 9.47 -32.75 15.66
C ILE A 486 9.61 -31.30 16.15
N MET A 487 10.55 -30.54 15.58
CA MET A 487 10.78 -29.13 15.87
C MET A 487 9.88 -28.26 15.00
N PHE A 488 8.93 -27.55 15.61
CA PHE A 488 8.31 -26.36 15.02
C PHE A 488 9.33 -25.22 15.12
N GLY A 489 9.67 -24.57 14.00
CA GLY A 489 10.55 -23.41 14.00
C GLY A 489 9.86 -22.20 14.61
N SER A 490 9.93 -22.07 15.94
CA SER A 490 9.65 -20.84 16.68
C SER A 490 10.97 -20.14 17.00
N ILE A 491 11.01 -18.82 16.87
CA ILE A 491 12.05 -18.03 17.53
C ILE A 491 11.68 -18.03 19.01
N GLU A 492 12.48 -18.68 19.85
CA GLU A 492 12.48 -18.34 21.28
C GLU A 492 13.32 -17.09 21.43
N VAL A 493 12.69 -16.02 21.87
CA VAL A 493 13.47 -14.87 22.28
C VAL A 493 13.99 -15.07 23.69
N GLU A 494 15.26 -15.47 23.78
CA GLU A 494 15.91 -15.74 25.05
C GLU A 494 15.85 -14.52 25.98
N LYS A 495 15.42 -14.78 27.22
CA LYS A 495 15.57 -13.85 28.35
C LYS A 495 17.06 -13.66 28.60
N VAL A 496 17.58 -12.46 28.39
CA VAL A 496 18.87 -12.07 28.96
C VAL A 496 18.69 -11.94 30.47
N VAL A 497 18.97 -13.02 31.20
CA VAL A 497 19.17 -12.97 32.65
C VAL A 497 20.58 -12.42 32.87
N GLN A 498 20.70 -11.10 33.08
CA GLN A 498 21.89 -10.55 33.71
C GLN A 498 21.78 -10.84 35.21
N ASP A 499 22.37 -11.96 35.63
CA ASP A 499 22.73 -12.17 37.03
C ASP A 499 23.99 -11.34 37.30
N ASN A 500 23.80 -10.08 37.71
CA ASN A 500 24.84 -9.28 38.32
C ASN A 500 24.38 -8.91 39.73
N GLY A 501 24.94 -9.61 40.71
CA GLY A 501 24.83 -9.27 42.12
C GLY A 501 25.43 -7.89 42.37
N SER A 502 24.58 -6.87 42.38
CA SER A 502 24.87 -5.58 43.02
C SER A 502 23.56 -5.02 43.56
N LYS A 503 23.51 -4.83 44.87
CA LYS A 503 22.42 -4.17 45.59
C LYS A 503 22.34 -2.71 45.15
N ASP A 504 21.50 -2.41 44.18
CA ASP A 504 20.87 -1.10 44.05
C ASP A 504 19.48 -1.28 43.46
N ALA A 505 18.47 -0.84 44.21
CA ALA A 505 17.06 -0.98 43.86
C ALA A 505 16.70 0.01 42.72
N GLY A 506 16.90 -0.42 41.48
CA GLY A 506 16.42 0.28 40.28
C GLY A 506 14.93 0.05 40.03
N GLU A 507 14.19 1.15 39.86
CA GLU A 507 12.74 1.23 39.59
C GLU A 507 12.22 0.18 38.58
N VAL A 508 11.34 -0.71 39.04
CA VAL A 508 10.76 -1.80 38.24
C VAL A 508 9.76 -1.23 37.22
N THR A 509 10.00 -1.47 35.93
CA THR A 509 9.05 -1.20 34.83
C THR A 509 7.75 -1.98 35.08
N ARG A 510 6.60 -1.28 35.19
CA ARG A 510 5.30 -1.92 35.40
C ARG A 510 4.68 -2.26 34.04
N ILE A 511 4.50 -3.54 33.75
CA ILE A 511 3.73 -3.97 32.58
C ILE A 511 2.28 -4.15 33.06
N SER A 512 1.31 -3.48 32.44
CA SER A 512 -0.10 -3.75 32.70
C SER A 512 -0.38 -5.26 32.59
N LEU A 513 -1.14 -5.84 33.53
CA LEU A 513 -1.41 -7.28 33.74
C LEU A 513 -0.47 -8.05 34.70
N THR A 514 0.28 -7.36 35.56
CA THR A 514 1.03 -8.03 36.63
C THR A 514 0.10 -8.72 37.65
N PRO A 515 0.50 -9.87 38.24
CA PRO A 515 -0.34 -10.62 39.21
C PRO A 515 -0.70 -9.87 40.49
N HIS A 516 0.01 -8.78 40.81
CA HIS A 516 -0.07 -8.10 42.09
C HIS A 516 -1.22 -7.08 42.23
N ASP A 517 -2.06 -6.89 41.19
CA ASP A 517 -3.00 -5.78 41.14
C ASP A 517 -4.32 -6.01 41.91
N SER A 518 -4.76 -7.26 42.13
CA SER A 518 -5.83 -7.65 43.09
C SER A 518 -6.07 -9.17 43.06
N PRO A 519 -6.26 -9.87 44.20
CA PRO A 519 -6.62 -11.29 44.24
C PRO A 519 -7.94 -11.62 43.51
N GLU A 520 -8.88 -10.67 43.50
CA GLU A 520 -10.18 -10.80 42.83
C GLU A 520 -10.00 -10.75 41.31
N THR A 521 -9.14 -9.85 40.85
CA THR A 521 -8.76 -9.69 39.45
C THR A 521 -8.01 -10.92 38.92
N GLN A 522 -7.17 -11.55 39.76
CA GLN A 522 -6.53 -12.82 39.45
C GLN A 522 -7.56 -13.94 39.30
N LYS A 523 -8.49 -14.07 40.26
CA LYS A 523 -9.57 -15.06 40.19
C LYS A 523 -10.43 -14.92 38.92
N LYS A 524 -10.77 -13.68 38.53
CA LYS A 524 -11.51 -13.41 37.28
C LYS A 524 -10.73 -13.81 36.01
N ALA A 525 -9.40 -13.63 36.02
CA ALA A 525 -8.55 -14.09 34.93
C ALA A 525 -8.46 -15.62 34.87
N ASP A 526 -8.37 -16.27 36.03
CA ASP A 526 -8.33 -17.73 36.15
C ASP A 526 -9.66 -18.39 35.71
N GLU A 527 -10.79 -17.69 35.88
CA GLU A 527 -12.12 -18.09 35.41
C GLU A 527 -12.40 -17.72 33.93
N GLY A 528 -11.51 -16.96 33.28
CA GLY A 528 -11.65 -16.58 31.87
C GLY A 528 -12.58 -15.46 31.53
N ARG A 529 -12.87 -14.66 32.55
CA ARG A 529 -13.61 -13.41 32.40
C ARG A 529 -12.65 -12.28 32.00
N LEU A 530 -11.35 -12.45 32.26
CA LEU A 530 -10.25 -11.55 31.84
C LEU A 530 -9.12 -12.35 31.16
N ILE A 531 -8.25 -11.65 30.44
CA ILE A 531 -7.05 -12.25 29.82
C ILE A 531 -6.07 -12.77 30.89
N PRO A 532 -5.30 -13.84 30.63
CA PRO A 532 -4.36 -14.40 31.61
C PRO A 532 -3.33 -13.37 32.09
N ARG A 533 -3.05 -13.32 33.40
CA ARG A 533 -2.02 -12.42 33.97
C ARG A 533 -0.61 -12.88 33.63
N LEU A 534 0.33 -11.93 33.59
CA LEU A 534 1.74 -12.21 33.29
C LEU A 534 2.31 -13.17 34.34
N GLY A 535 2.88 -14.30 33.90
CA GLY A 535 3.33 -15.40 34.76
C GLY A 535 2.46 -16.65 34.70
N ALA A 536 1.27 -16.59 34.08
CA ALA A 536 0.53 -17.80 33.70
C ALA A 536 1.27 -18.57 32.59
N GLN A 537 1.17 -19.91 32.59
CA GLN A 537 1.77 -20.81 31.59
C GLN A 537 1.43 -20.42 30.14
N PHE A 538 0.27 -19.78 29.95
CA PHE A 538 -0.14 -19.18 28.67
C PHE A 538 0.97 -18.32 28.04
N TRP A 539 1.64 -17.47 28.83
CA TRP A 539 2.66 -16.55 28.32
C TRP A 539 3.97 -17.27 27.95
N ASP A 540 4.30 -18.39 28.60
CA ASP A 540 5.48 -19.19 28.25
C ASP A 540 5.28 -19.92 26.91
N ILE A 541 4.02 -20.25 26.58
CA ILE A 541 3.67 -20.97 25.35
C ILE A 541 3.56 -20.00 24.18
N TYR A 542 2.87 -18.86 24.36
CA TYR A 542 2.45 -17.97 23.27
C TYR A 542 3.17 -16.61 23.26
N GLY A 543 3.65 -16.15 24.41
CA GLY A 543 4.36 -14.88 24.53
C GLY A 543 5.69 -14.90 23.80
N ASN A 544 6.00 -13.80 23.11
CA ASN A 544 7.27 -13.58 22.44
C ASN A 544 7.62 -14.62 21.37
N LYS A 545 6.61 -15.29 20.82
CA LYS A 545 6.75 -16.24 19.72
C LYS A 545 5.94 -15.76 18.53
N LEU A 546 6.64 -15.44 17.44
CA LEU A 546 6.06 -14.96 16.20
C LEU A 546 6.02 -16.06 15.16
N ARG A 547 4.98 -16.07 14.31
CA ARG A 547 4.88 -17.01 13.22
C ARG A 547 5.73 -16.54 12.04
N VAL A 548 6.85 -17.22 11.80
CA VAL A 548 7.76 -16.90 10.67
C VAL A 548 7.50 -17.79 9.45
N PHE A 549 7.26 -19.08 9.68
CA PHE A 549 7.02 -20.08 8.64
C PHE A 549 5.61 -20.69 8.75
N GLY A 550 5.05 -21.14 7.62
CA GLY A 550 3.84 -21.96 7.62
C GLY A 550 4.07 -23.34 8.27
N PRO A 551 3.01 -24.09 8.64
CA PRO A 551 3.17 -25.43 9.21
C PRO A 551 3.98 -26.33 8.27
N ALA A 552 4.96 -27.05 8.83
CA ALA A 552 5.78 -28.00 8.09
C ALA A 552 4.93 -29.20 7.66
N ILE A 553 4.49 -29.23 6.40
CA ILE A 553 3.81 -30.40 5.82
C ILE A 553 4.89 -31.37 5.36
N SER A 554 5.27 -32.30 6.23
CA SER A 554 5.93 -33.53 5.82
C SER A 554 5.21 -34.72 6.44
N ASP A 555 4.05 -35.06 5.88
CA ASP A 555 3.53 -36.42 5.94
C ASP A 555 3.64 -37.03 4.53
N PRO A 556 4.41 -38.11 4.34
CA PRO A 556 4.53 -38.80 3.05
C PRO A 556 3.22 -39.43 2.54
N ARG A 557 2.10 -39.28 3.28
CA ARG A 557 0.77 -39.81 2.93
C ARG A 557 -0.13 -38.85 2.15
N VAL A 558 0.29 -37.60 1.91
CA VAL A 558 -0.53 -36.59 1.20
C VAL A 558 0.09 -36.29 -0.17
N CYS A 559 -0.73 -36.38 -1.24
CA CYS A 559 -0.23 -36.21 -2.60
C CYS A 559 0.19 -34.75 -2.90
N ARG A 560 1.13 -34.60 -3.83
CA ARG A 560 1.77 -33.32 -4.19
C ARG A 560 0.77 -32.23 -4.61
N SER A 561 -0.34 -32.61 -5.26
CA SER A 561 -1.42 -31.70 -5.66
C SER A 561 -2.19 -31.13 -4.46
N CYS A 562 -2.42 -31.93 -3.41
CA CYS A 562 -3.02 -31.45 -2.16
C CYS A 562 -2.02 -30.57 -1.38
N GLN A 563 -0.72 -30.87 -1.43
CA GLN A 563 0.32 -30.02 -0.82
C GLN A 563 0.43 -28.65 -1.50
N GLU A 564 0.36 -28.57 -2.84
CA GLU A 564 0.38 -27.30 -3.58
C GLU A 564 -0.89 -26.46 -3.39
N THR A 565 -2.01 -27.09 -3.05
CA THR A 565 -3.26 -26.38 -2.71
C THR A 565 -3.22 -25.82 -1.27
N LEU A 566 -2.49 -26.48 -0.36
CA LEU A 566 -2.36 -26.09 1.05
C LEU A 566 -1.36 -24.93 1.28
N VAL A 567 -0.36 -24.77 0.42
CA VAL A 567 0.67 -23.70 0.56
C VAL A 567 0.19 -22.33 0.04
N ARG A 568 -0.95 -22.26 -0.67
CA ARG A 568 -1.43 -21.02 -1.33
C ARG A 568 -2.14 -20.00 -0.43
N ARG A 569 -2.22 -20.18 0.90
CA ARG A 569 -2.97 -19.27 1.79
C ARG A 569 -2.17 -18.72 2.98
N SER A 570 -0.94 -18.28 2.75
CA SER A 570 -0.21 -17.56 3.80
C SER A 570 0.70 -16.49 3.23
N TYR A 571 0.16 -15.54 2.45
CA TYR A 571 0.53 -14.12 2.41
C TYR A 571 -0.63 -13.40 1.73
N ALA A 572 -1.09 -12.26 2.27
CA ALA A 572 -1.92 -11.35 1.50
C ALA A 572 -1.09 -10.85 0.30
N THR A 573 -1.76 -10.72 -0.85
CA THR A 573 -1.26 -10.33 -2.18
C THR A 573 -0.58 -11.45 -3.01
N ALA A 574 -1.34 -11.91 -4.01
CA ALA A 574 -0.88 -12.79 -5.06
C ALA A 574 -0.15 -11.98 -6.14
N SER A 575 1.11 -12.31 -6.40
CA SER A 575 1.72 -12.06 -7.71
C SER A 575 2.25 -13.40 -8.22
N THR A 576 1.89 -13.78 -9.45
CA THR A 576 2.55 -14.89 -10.15
C THR A 576 2.90 -14.43 -11.56
N GLN A 577 4.19 -14.47 -11.88
CA GLN A 577 4.70 -14.53 -13.24
C GLN A 577 5.03 -15.99 -13.58
N ALA A 578 4.85 -16.30 -14.87
CA ALA A 578 5.09 -17.59 -15.47
C ALA A 578 6.60 -17.90 -15.62
N SER A 579 6.95 -19.18 -15.54
CA SER A 579 8.21 -19.70 -16.04
C SER A 579 7.93 -21.00 -16.79
N ALA A 580 8.46 -21.08 -18.00
CA ALA A 580 8.45 -22.27 -18.85
C ALA A 580 9.48 -23.28 -18.33
N GLU A 581 9.13 -24.57 -18.31
CA GLU A 581 9.71 -25.59 -19.21
C GLU A 581 9.54 -27.03 -18.72
N THR A 582 9.49 -27.89 -19.74
CA THR A 582 9.92 -29.30 -19.87
C THR A 582 9.32 -30.42 -19.02
N SER A 583 8.76 -31.34 -19.80
CA SER A 583 8.25 -32.68 -19.51
C SER A 583 9.25 -33.60 -18.82
N SER A 584 8.78 -34.33 -17.79
CA SER A 584 9.12 -35.75 -17.65
C SER A 584 8.02 -36.51 -16.93
N THR A 585 7.70 -37.67 -17.49
CA THR A 585 6.58 -38.56 -17.20
C THR A 585 6.87 -39.47 -16.00
N ALA A 586 5.89 -39.60 -15.10
CA ALA A 586 5.77 -40.77 -14.22
C ALA A 586 4.31 -40.91 -13.75
N ALA A 587 3.60 -41.87 -14.37
CA ALA A 587 2.22 -42.21 -14.09
C ALA A 587 2.05 -42.79 -12.67
N SER A 588 1.04 -42.32 -11.92
CA SER A 588 0.56 -42.98 -10.70
C SER A 588 -0.88 -43.46 -10.88
N ALA A 589 -1.08 -44.76 -10.74
CA ALA A 589 -2.37 -45.44 -10.88
C ALA A 589 -3.32 -45.16 -9.70
N PHE A 590 -4.49 -44.57 -9.99
CA PHE A 590 -5.67 -44.61 -9.12
C PHE A 590 -6.72 -45.56 -9.74
N PRO A 591 -7.58 -46.20 -8.92
CA PRO A 591 -8.56 -47.17 -9.42
C PRO A 591 -9.57 -46.49 -10.35
N VAL A 592 -9.66 -47.02 -11.58
CA VAL A 592 -10.52 -46.51 -12.65
C VAL A 592 -11.99 -46.79 -12.33
N VAL A 593 -12.69 -45.81 -11.76
CA VAL A 593 -14.16 -45.79 -11.80
C VAL A 593 -14.55 -45.44 -13.23
N LYS A 594 -15.34 -46.29 -13.89
CA LYS A 594 -15.78 -46.04 -15.27
C LYS A 594 -16.52 -44.69 -15.35
N PRO A 595 -16.07 -43.73 -16.17
CA PRO A 595 -16.68 -42.41 -16.24
C PRO A 595 -18.11 -42.52 -16.78
N THR A 596 -19.08 -42.02 -16.00
CA THR A 596 -20.50 -42.06 -16.39
C THR A 596 -20.83 -41.06 -17.51
N HIS A 597 -20.01 -40.03 -17.73
CA HIS A 597 -20.19 -39.01 -18.77
C HIS A 597 -18.84 -38.69 -19.41
N THR A 598 -18.85 -38.38 -20.71
CA THR A 598 -17.69 -37.81 -21.38
C THR A 598 -17.56 -36.34 -20.99
N ILE A 599 -16.43 -35.96 -20.42
CA ILE A 599 -16.14 -34.56 -20.10
C ILE A 599 -15.47 -33.92 -21.33
N LYS A 600 -16.01 -32.77 -21.76
CA LYS A 600 -15.47 -31.96 -22.86
C LYS A 600 -15.07 -30.58 -22.38
N ALA A 601 -13.99 -30.06 -22.95
CA ALA A 601 -13.59 -28.66 -22.83
C ALA A 601 -14.15 -27.88 -24.01
N GLY A 602 -15.00 -26.90 -23.74
CA GLY A 602 -15.53 -25.97 -24.74
C GLY A 602 -14.85 -24.61 -24.65
N VAL A 603 -14.84 -23.86 -25.74
CA VAL A 603 -14.23 -22.52 -25.81
C VAL A 603 -15.25 -21.49 -26.27
N VAL A 604 -15.46 -20.47 -25.45
CA VAL A 604 -16.23 -19.28 -25.81
C VAL A 604 -15.24 -18.21 -26.22
N LEU A 605 -14.81 -18.27 -27.48
CA LEU A 605 -13.92 -17.27 -28.06
C LEU A 605 -14.75 -16.04 -28.45
N SER A 606 -14.38 -14.88 -27.93
CA SER A 606 -15.10 -13.63 -28.10
C SER A 606 -14.21 -12.50 -28.61
N ARG A 607 -14.70 -11.71 -29.56
CA ARG A 607 -14.11 -10.43 -29.96
C ARG A 607 -14.89 -9.32 -29.24
N PRO A 608 -14.29 -8.60 -28.28
CA PRO A 608 -14.99 -7.54 -27.53
C PRO A 608 -15.37 -6.35 -28.43
N PRO A 609 -16.30 -5.47 -28.02
CA PRO A 609 -16.62 -4.25 -28.76
C PRO A 609 -15.37 -3.40 -28.95
N GLN A 610 -15.13 -2.97 -30.19
CA GLN A 610 -14.01 -2.11 -30.59
C GLN A 610 -14.38 -0.63 -30.57
N ILE A 611 -15.67 -0.32 -30.65
CA ILE A 611 -16.19 1.04 -30.55
C ILE A 611 -17.23 1.15 -29.45
N THR A 612 -17.38 2.35 -28.91
CA THR A 612 -18.43 2.69 -27.94
C THR A 612 -19.81 2.44 -28.54
N ARG A 613 -20.83 2.22 -27.69
CA ARG A 613 -22.22 2.11 -28.17
C ARG A 613 -22.73 3.45 -28.68
N ASP A 614 -23.78 3.40 -29.50
CA ASP A 614 -24.53 4.60 -29.85
C ASP A 614 -25.24 5.18 -28.61
N LEU A 615 -25.27 6.51 -28.54
CA LEU A 615 -26.00 7.24 -27.52
C LEU A 615 -27.49 7.18 -27.83
N THR A 616 -28.31 7.04 -26.80
CA THR A 616 -29.76 7.18 -26.95
C THR A 616 -30.12 8.64 -27.20
N ASP A 617 -31.29 8.90 -27.79
CA ASP A 617 -31.70 10.28 -28.09
C ASP A 617 -31.82 11.14 -26.83
N PHE A 618 -32.22 10.54 -25.70
CA PHE A 618 -32.21 11.22 -24.41
C PHE A 618 -30.80 11.57 -23.94
N GLU A 619 -29.82 10.68 -24.08
CA GLU A 619 -28.43 10.96 -23.68
C GLU A 619 -27.80 12.04 -24.54
N LYS A 620 -28.05 12.04 -25.85
CA LYS A 620 -27.61 13.11 -26.76
C LYS A 620 -28.13 14.47 -26.29
N ALA A 621 -29.44 14.56 -26.05
CA ALA A 621 -30.09 15.78 -25.56
C ALA A 621 -29.58 16.19 -24.18
N TYR A 622 -29.46 15.24 -23.25
CA TYR A 622 -28.99 15.49 -21.89
C TYR A 622 -27.56 16.02 -21.87
N TYR A 623 -26.62 15.40 -22.59
CA TYR A 623 -25.25 15.89 -22.64
C TYR A 623 -25.16 17.29 -23.25
N PHE A 624 -25.92 17.54 -24.32
CA PHE A 624 -25.96 18.87 -24.92
C PHE A 624 -26.50 19.92 -23.94
N TYR A 625 -27.61 19.61 -23.26
CA TYR A 625 -28.20 20.47 -22.23
C TYR A 625 -27.18 20.78 -21.11
N GLN A 626 -26.49 19.77 -20.59
CA GLN A 626 -25.47 19.94 -19.55
C GLN A 626 -24.29 20.78 -20.04
N LYS A 627 -23.86 20.67 -21.31
CA LYS A 627 -22.78 21.51 -21.85
C LYS A 627 -23.17 22.99 -21.87
N ARG A 628 -24.39 23.33 -22.28
CA ARG A 628 -24.88 24.74 -22.25
C ARG A 628 -25.08 25.25 -20.83
N LEU A 629 -25.57 24.42 -19.91
CA LEU A 629 -25.65 24.78 -18.50
C LEU A 629 -24.25 25.04 -17.92
N ASN A 630 -23.28 24.20 -18.26
CA ASN A 630 -21.89 24.39 -17.86
C ASN A 630 -21.32 25.71 -18.39
N GLU A 631 -21.64 26.10 -19.63
CA GLU A 631 -21.25 27.39 -20.22
C GLU A 631 -21.76 28.60 -19.42
N ARG A 632 -22.90 28.47 -18.72
CA ARG A 632 -23.44 29.52 -17.85
C ARG A 632 -22.73 29.61 -16.50
N LEU A 633 -22.27 28.47 -15.97
CA LEU A 633 -21.74 28.35 -14.62
C LEU A 633 -20.21 28.49 -14.57
N GLN A 634 -19.53 28.12 -15.65
CA GLN A 634 -18.08 28.13 -15.70
C GLN A 634 -17.49 29.54 -15.82
N LEU A 635 -16.25 29.68 -15.38
CA LEU A 635 -15.50 30.92 -15.56
C LEU A 635 -15.28 31.18 -17.06
N PRO A 636 -15.33 32.45 -17.51
CA PRO A 636 -15.06 32.80 -18.90
C PRO A 636 -13.73 32.25 -19.40
N PHE A 637 -13.71 31.75 -20.63
CA PHE A 637 -12.49 31.25 -21.26
C PHE A 637 -11.40 32.33 -21.33
N THR A 638 -10.27 32.10 -20.66
CA THR A 638 -9.17 33.06 -20.57
C THR A 638 -8.26 32.96 -21.81
N LYS A 639 -8.62 33.69 -22.87
CA LYS A 639 -7.91 33.68 -24.16
C LYS A 639 -6.39 33.87 -24.06
N TYR A 640 -5.94 34.83 -23.24
CA TYR A 640 -4.52 35.22 -23.16
C TYR A 640 -3.60 34.13 -22.59
N PHE A 641 -4.18 33.12 -21.92
CA PHE A 641 -3.42 31.97 -21.44
C PHE A 641 -3.01 31.03 -22.60
N TYR A 642 -3.82 30.97 -23.66
CA TYR A 642 -3.64 30.03 -24.78
C TYR A 642 -3.15 30.70 -26.07
N PHE A 643 -3.55 31.95 -26.33
CA PHE A 643 -3.22 32.66 -27.56
C PHE A 643 -2.44 33.94 -27.24
N LYS A 644 -1.20 34.02 -27.72
CA LYS A 644 -0.37 35.22 -27.61
C LYS A 644 -0.92 36.30 -28.55
N ARG A 645 -1.07 37.53 -28.03
CA ARG A 645 -1.65 38.66 -28.76
C ARG A 645 -0.89 38.95 -30.06
N GLY A 646 -1.64 39.13 -31.15
CA GLY A 646 -1.09 39.49 -32.47
C GLY A 646 -0.50 38.32 -33.26
N THR A 647 -0.73 37.08 -32.82
CA THR A 647 -0.40 35.89 -33.62
C THR A 647 -1.53 35.56 -34.60
N PRO A 648 -1.26 34.85 -35.72
CA PRO A 648 -2.30 34.36 -36.63
C PRO A 648 -3.39 33.56 -35.92
N ALA A 649 -3.01 32.76 -34.90
CA ALA A 649 -3.96 32.01 -34.07
C ALA A 649 -4.87 32.91 -33.21
N ASP A 650 -4.35 34.03 -32.68
CA ASP A 650 -5.18 35.02 -31.94
C ASP A 650 -6.17 35.74 -32.87
N GLU A 651 -5.76 36.07 -34.10
CA GLU A 651 -6.65 36.71 -35.08
C GLU A 651 -7.72 35.75 -35.62
N ASP A 652 -7.35 34.50 -35.90
CA ASP A 652 -8.29 33.43 -36.27
C ASP A 652 -9.34 33.21 -35.17
N TRP A 653 -8.90 33.08 -33.91
CA TRP A 653 -9.78 32.95 -32.77
C TRP A 653 -10.74 34.13 -32.63
N LYS A 654 -10.25 35.38 -32.75
CA LYS A 654 -11.08 36.60 -32.72
C LYS A 654 -12.09 36.66 -33.85
N ARG A 655 -11.79 36.11 -35.02
CA ARG A 655 -12.74 36.03 -36.14
C ARG A 655 -13.85 35.03 -35.81
N LYS A 656 -13.48 33.82 -35.41
CA LYS A 656 -14.42 32.72 -35.11
C LYS A 656 -15.31 32.97 -33.92
N ILE A 657 -14.80 33.61 -32.87
CA ILE A 657 -15.60 33.92 -31.68
C ILE A 657 -16.72 34.93 -31.97
N ARG A 658 -16.55 35.81 -32.97
CA ARG A 658 -17.61 36.73 -33.42
C ARG A 658 -18.77 36.00 -34.07
N GLU A 659 -18.48 34.91 -34.79
CA GLU A 659 -19.48 34.10 -35.48
C GLU A 659 -20.16 33.08 -34.55
N ARG A 660 -19.38 32.43 -33.66
CA ARG A 660 -19.87 31.39 -32.75
C ARG A 660 -20.49 31.94 -31.46
N GLN A 661 -20.11 33.14 -31.03
CA GLN A 661 -20.48 33.78 -29.76
C GLN A 661 -20.04 33.04 -28.48
N THR A 662 -19.58 31.80 -28.56
CA THR A 662 -19.00 31.00 -27.47
C THR A 662 -17.62 30.45 -27.85
N PRO A 663 -16.70 30.28 -26.88
CA PRO A 663 -15.45 29.54 -27.04
C PRO A 663 -15.64 28.06 -27.39
N ALA A 664 -16.74 27.46 -26.93
CA ALA A 664 -17.06 26.07 -27.20
C ALA A 664 -17.44 25.87 -28.67
N ARG A 665 -17.20 24.67 -29.19
CA ARG A 665 -17.29 24.38 -30.63
C ARG A 665 -18.45 23.46 -30.99
N ASP A 666 -19.06 22.85 -29.98
CA ASP A 666 -19.99 21.72 -30.06
C ASP A 666 -21.35 22.01 -29.39
N ILE A 667 -21.61 23.26 -28.99
CA ILE A 667 -22.87 23.69 -28.34
C ILE A 667 -23.73 24.63 -29.21
N GLY A 668 -23.37 24.77 -30.49
CA GLY A 668 -24.00 25.71 -31.41
C GLY A 668 -23.76 27.18 -31.02
N LYS A 669 -24.62 28.08 -31.53
CA LYS A 669 -24.59 29.50 -31.17
C LYS A 669 -25.32 29.71 -29.86
N TYR A 670 -24.57 30.04 -28.81
CA TYR A 670 -25.13 30.33 -27.50
C TYR A 670 -24.24 31.35 -26.77
N ASN A 671 -24.86 32.32 -26.10
CA ASN A 671 -24.16 33.32 -25.33
C ASN A 671 -24.74 33.42 -23.90
N PRO A 672 -24.02 32.91 -22.88
CA PRO A 672 -24.51 32.84 -21.50
C PRO A 672 -24.66 34.22 -20.83
N TYR A 673 -24.07 35.29 -21.39
CA TYR A 673 -24.10 36.64 -20.83
C TYR A 673 -25.08 37.58 -21.54
N SER A 674 -25.77 37.09 -22.57
CA SER A 674 -26.74 37.87 -23.33
C SER A 674 -28.10 37.95 -22.63
N LYS A 675 -28.96 38.88 -23.08
CA LYS A 675 -30.37 38.95 -22.62
C LYS A 675 -31.17 37.68 -22.99
N GLU A 676 -30.68 36.92 -23.95
CA GLU A 676 -31.28 35.66 -24.44
C GLU A 676 -30.64 34.42 -23.80
N ALA A 677 -29.85 34.57 -22.73
CA ALA A 677 -29.18 33.45 -22.05
C ALA A 677 -30.15 32.40 -21.50
N TRP A 678 -31.42 32.77 -21.28
CA TRP A 678 -32.50 31.85 -20.88
C TRP A 678 -32.87 30.84 -21.98
N ASN A 679 -32.52 31.11 -23.24
CA ASN A 679 -32.83 30.25 -24.38
C ASN A 679 -31.70 29.23 -24.62
N ASP A 680 -31.36 28.47 -23.58
CA ASP A 680 -30.30 27.46 -23.59
C ASP A 680 -30.79 26.07 -24.01
N GLU A 681 -32.09 25.80 -23.95
CA GLU A 681 -32.67 24.52 -24.38
C GLU A 681 -32.75 24.39 -25.91
N LEU A 682 -32.73 23.14 -26.40
CA LEU A 682 -32.96 22.83 -27.82
C LEU A 682 -34.40 22.41 -28.05
N LEU A 683 -34.94 22.79 -29.22
CA LEU A 683 -36.21 22.29 -29.69
C LEU A 683 -36.10 20.82 -30.14
N VAL A 684 -37.20 20.08 -30.03
CA VAL A 684 -37.28 18.70 -30.52
C VAL A 684 -36.96 18.67 -32.02
N GLY A 685 -36.04 17.80 -32.42
CA GLY A 685 -35.59 17.68 -33.82
C GLY A 685 -34.34 18.52 -34.16
N ALA A 686 -33.79 19.25 -33.19
CA ALA A 686 -32.52 19.97 -33.33
C ALA A 686 -31.35 19.01 -33.59
N VAL A 687 -30.55 19.31 -34.62
CA VAL A 687 -29.41 18.50 -35.07
C VAL A 687 -28.16 18.71 -34.23
N GLU A 688 -28.12 19.79 -33.45
CA GLU A 688 -26.95 20.23 -32.68
C GLU A 688 -26.56 19.24 -31.56
N SER A 689 -27.52 18.47 -31.08
CA SER A 689 -27.28 17.40 -30.09
C SER A 689 -26.72 16.11 -30.73
N ASP A 690 -26.76 15.97 -32.06
CA ASP A 690 -26.28 14.78 -32.76
C ASP A 690 -24.74 14.73 -32.77
N PRO A 691 -24.11 13.65 -32.28
CA PRO A 691 -22.67 13.45 -32.36
C PRO A 691 -22.08 13.60 -33.77
N ALA A 692 -22.80 13.17 -34.82
CA ALA A 692 -22.31 13.29 -36.20
C ALA A 692 -22.20 14.76 -36.62
N HIS A 693 -23.19 15.57 -36.24
CA HIS A 693 -23.16 17.01 -36.48
C HIS A 693 -22.06 17.70 -35.67
N GLN A 694 -21.86 17.32 -34.41
CA GLN A 694 -20.77 17.87 -33.58
C GLN A 694 -19.38 17.58 -34.16
N VAL A 695 -19.16 16.35 -34.64
CA VAL A 695 -17.91 15.97 -35.30
C VAL A 695 -17.71 16.79 -36.58
N GLU A 696 -18.75 16.98 -37.39
CA GLU A 696 -18.69 17.82 -38.59
C GLU A 696 -18.26 19.26 -38.26
N MET A 697 -18.90 19.87 -37.26
CA MET A 697 -18.59 21.25 -36.85
C MET A 697 -17.15 21.38 -36.32
N LEU A 698 -16.64 20.37 -35.61
CA LEU A 698 -15.26 20.35 -35.12
C LEU A 698 -14.24 20.22 -36.25
N VAL A 699 -14.52 19.38 -37.25
CA VAL A 699 -13.66 19.20 -38.42
C VAL A 699 -13.62 20.48 -39.26
N GLN A 700 -14.78 21.07 -39.57
CA GLN A 700 -14.86 22.33 -40.31
C GLN A 700 -14.16 23.49 -39.58
N ASP A 701 -14.27 23.54 -38.24
CA ASP A 701 -13.54 24.52 -37.44
C ASP A 701 -12.03 24.29 -37.54
N ALA A 702 -11.56 23.05 -37.47
CA ALA A 702 -10.14 22.76 -37.59
C ALA A 702 -9.61 23.08 -39.00
N GLU A 703 -10.33 22.73 -40.08
CA GLU A 703 -9.96 23.02 -41.47
C GLU A 703 -9.85 24.53 -41.71
N SER A 704 -10.83 25.29 -41.20
CA SER A 704 -10.79 26.75 -41.32
C SER A 704 -9.65 27.39 -40.54
N THR A 705 -9.23 26.83 -39.40
CA THR A 705 -8.04 27.31 -38.67
C THR A 705 -6.76 27.01 -39.44
N VAL A 706 -6.60 25.78 -39.95
CA VAL A 706 -5.40 25.40 -40.72
C VAL A 706 -5.26 26.29 -41.96
N ASN A 707 -6.34 26.47 -42.71
CA ASN A 707 -6.34 27.31 -43.90
C ASN A 707 -6.10 28.80 -43.60
N ALA A 708 -6.56 29.31 -42.45
CA ALA A 708 -6.36 30.70 -42.05
C ALA A 708 -4.98 30.99 -41.44
N THR A 709 -4.26 29.96 -40.97
CA THR A 709 -2.94 30.09 -40.34
C THR A 709 -1.80 29.62 -41.23
N SER A 710 -2.11 28.94 -42.34
CA SER A 710 -1.14 28.56 -43.37
C SER A 710 -0.57 29.78 -44.11
N GLN A 711 0.71 29.69 -44.47
CA GLN A 711 1.39 30.71 -45.30
C GLN A 711 1.06 30.58 -46.79
N ASP A 712 0.60 29.40 -47.23
CA ASP A 712 0.25 29.12 -48.62
C ASP A 712 -1.28 29.09 -48.76
N THR A 713 -1.86 30.20 -49.22
CA THR A 713 -3.31 30.36 -49.41
C THR A 713 -3.85 29.67 -50.66
N SER A 714 -2.97 29.07 -51.48
CA SER A 714 -3.34 28.42 -52.75
C SER A 714 -3.82 26.98 -52.58
N LYS A 715 -3.52 26.33 -51.44
CA LYS A 715 -3.92 24.95 -51.13
C LYS A 715 -4.84 24.92 -49.93
N LYS A 716 -6.04 24.36 -50.12
CA LYS A 716 -6.93 24.03 -49.01
C LYS A 716 -6.47 22.70 -48.41
N GLU A 717 -6.09 22.74 -47.14
CA GLU A 717 -5.76 21.54 -46.38
C GLU A 717 -7.08 20.93 -45.86
N GLU A 718 -7.34 19.69 -46.25
CA GLU A 718 -8.51 18.91 -45.83
C GLU A 718 -8.13 18.04 -44.62
N ILE A 719 -8.94 18.09 -43.56
CA ILE A 719 -8.67 17.31 -42.36
C ILE A 719 -9.30 15.93 -42.52
N PRO A 720 -8.54 14.83 -42.31
CA PRO A 720 -9.07 13.49 -42.48
C PRO A 720 -10.23 13.24 -41.52
N ARG A 721 -11.39 12.91 -42.10
CA ARG A 721 -12.61 12.60 -41.34
C ARG A 721 -12.49 11.24 -40.66
N PRO A 722 -13.10 11.05 -39.48
CA PRO A 722 -13.16 9.74 -38.85
C PRO A 722 -13.83 8.71 -39.77
N PHE A 723 -13.34 7.48 -39.77
CA PHE A 723 -13.95 6.37 -40.50
C PHE A 723 -15.39 6.10 -40.03
N PRO A 724 -16.28 5.63 -40.92
CA PRO A 724 -17.66 5.32 -40.55
C PRO A 724 -17.73 4.20 -39.53
N ARG A 725 -18.69 4.30 -38.60
CA ARG A 725 -18.95 3.28 -37.57
C ARG A 725 -19.48 1.97 -38.17
N VAL A 726 -20.15 2.06 -39.32
CA VAL A 726 -20.65 0.93 -40.11
C VAL A 726 -19.60 0.58 -41.15
N THR A 727 -19.06 -0.64 -41.06
CA THR A 727 -18.01 -1.10 -41.98
C THR A 727 -18.59 -1.71 -43.26
N GLU A 728 -17.74 -1.97 -44.27
CA GLU A 728 -18.17 -2.73 -45.44
C GLU A 728 -18.68 -4.14 -45.08
N ALA A 729 -18.11 -4.76 -44.04
CA ALA A 729 -18.53 -6.07 -43.57
C ALA A 729 -19.91 -6.04 -42.92
N ASP A 730 -20.31 -4.91 -42.32
CA ASP A 730 -21.67 -4.68 -41.86
C ASP A 730 -22.66 -4.57 -43.01
N GLN A 731 -22.32 -3.80 -44.05
CA GLN A 731 -23.19 -3.62 -45.22
C GLN A 731 -23.38 -4.93 -46.00
N LYS A 732 -22.31 -5.71 -46.14
CA LYS A 732 -22.34 -7.04 -46.79
C LYS A 732 -22.87 -8.15 -45.88
N ASN A 733 -23.10 -7.86 -44.59
CA ASN A 733 -23.42 -8.82 -43.54
C ASN A 733 -22.48 -10.05 -43.53
N ASP A 734 -21.18 -9.80 -43.65
CA ASP A 734 -20.16 -10.85 -43.70
C ASP A 734 -19.95 -11.47 -42.31
N GLN A 735 -20.63 -12.59 -42.06
CA GLN A 735 -20.57 -13.32 -40.80
C GLN A 735 -19.21 -14.01 -40.56
N ARG A 736 -18.26 -13.98 -41.50
CA ARG A 736 -16.91 -14.48 -41.28
C ARG A 736 -15.94 -13.35 -40.90
N SER A 737 -16.30 -12.09 -41.12
CA SER A 737 -15.44 -10.96 -40.79
C SER A 737 -15.51 -10.56 -39.31
N LEU A 738 -14.34 -10.35 -38.70
CA LEU A 738 -14.23 -9.76 -37.36
C LEU A 738 -14.47 -8.25 -37.34
N ASN A 739 -14.43 -7.59 -38.49
CA ASN A 739 -14.66 -6.14 -38.63
C ASN A 739 -16.15 -5.77 -38.69
N ARG A 740 -17.06 -6.74 -38.65
CA ARG A 740 -18.51 -6.53 -38.61
C ARG A 740 -19.00 -6.21 -37.20
N ALA A 741 -19.99 -5.36 -37.00
CA ALA A 741 -20.63 -5.08 -35.71
C ALA A 741 -19.61 -4.70 -34.63
N LEU A 742 -18.77 -3.69 -34.92
CA LEU A 742 -17.69 -3.25 -34.03
C LEU A 742 -18.19 -2.84 -32.63
N GLN A 743 -19.45 -2.45 -32.49
CA GLN A 743 -20.09 -2.07 -31.22
C GLN A 743 -20.62 -3.24 -30.38
N ARG A 744 -20.57 -4.47 -30.91
CA ARG A 744 -21.05 -5.69 -30.25
C ARG A 744 -19.92 -6.72 -30.11
N THR A 745 -20.09 -7.61 -29.15
CA THR A 745 -19.25 -8.77 -28.92
C THR A 745 -19.64 -9.83 -29.93
N LEU A 746 -18.68 -10.27 -30.73
CA LEU A 746 -18.86 -11.40 -31.62
C LEU A 746 -18.27 -12.65 -30.99
N TYR A 747 -18.97 -13.78 -31.13
CA TYR A 747 -18.52 -15.08 -30.66
C TYR A 747 -18.32 -16.03 -31.83
N LEU A 748 -17.26 -16.84 -31.74
CA LEU A 748 -16.98 -17.87 -32.73
C LEU A 748 -17.92 -19.07 -32.53
N LEU A 749 -18.72 -19.38 -33.55
CA LEU A 749 -19.46 -20.63 -33.65
C LEU A 749 -18.90 -21.46 -34.79
N VAL A 750 -18.89 -22.76 -34.59
CA VAL A 750 -18.47 -23.74 -35.60
C VAL A 750 -19.62 -24.69 -35.89
N GLN A 751 -19.68 -25.16 -37.13
CA GLN A 751 -20.67 -26.12 -37.58
C GLN A 751 -20.07 -27.53 -37.60
N SER A 752 -20.73 -28.43 -36.88
CA SER A 752 -20.45 -29.87 -36.94
C SER A 752 -20.90 -30.47 -38.28
N LYS A 753 -20.34 -31.63 -38.64
CA LYS A 753 -20.74 -32.38 -39.85
C LYS A 753 -22.25 -32.71 -39.89
N ASP A 754 -22.88 -32.86 -38.72
CA ASP A 754 -24.33 -33.10 -38.58
C ASP A 754 -25.17 -31.83 -38.77
N GLY A 755 -24.53 -30.70 -39.12
CA GLY A 755 -25.18 -29.42 -39.39
C GLY A 755 -25.48 -28.58 -38.15
N PHE A 756 -25.19 -29.06 -36.94
CA PHE A 756 -25.43 -28.31 -35.71
C PHE A 756 -24.35 -27.27 -35.43
N TRP A 757 -24.78 -26.06 -35.08
CA TRP A 757 -23.92 -24.96 -34.65
C TRP A 757 -23.70 -25.01 -33.14
N THR A 758 -22.43 -25.05 -32.72
CA THR A 758 -22.02 -25.05 -31.31
C THR A 758 -20.74 -24.23 -31.12
N PHE A 759 -20.35 -24.02 -29.87
CA PHE A 759 -19.01 -23.54 -29.57
C PHE A 759 -17.99 -24.67 -29.83
N PRO A 760 -16.76 -24.36 -30.24
CA PRO A 760 -15.69 -25.35 -30.35
C PRO A 760 -15.55 -26.13 -29.05
N SER A 761 -15.62 -27.46 -29.12
CA SER A 761 -15.48 -28.31 -27.93
C SER A 761 -14.88 -29.66 -28.30
N SER A 762 -13.95 -30.15 -27.47
CA SER A 762 -13.37 -31.48 -27.65
C SER A 762 -13.30 -32.26 -26.33
N PRO A 763 -13.29 -33.60 -26.36
CA PRO A 763 -13.08 -34.41 -25.15
C PRO A 763 -11.76 -34.08 -24.46
N ILE A 764 -11.78 -34.15 -23.13
CA ILE A 764 -10.58 -34.01 -22.32
C ILE A 764 -9.76 -35.31 -22.40
N VAL A 765 -8.50 -35.19 -22.78
CA VAL A 765 -7.49 -36.26 -22.83
C VAL A 765 -6.91 -36.49 -21.44
N ALA A 766 -6.32 -37.66 -21.18
CA ALA A 766 -5.64 -37.91 -19.91
C ALA A 766 -4.47 -36.91 -19.71
N GLU A 767 -4.28 -36.47 -18.46
CA GLU A 767 -3.19 -35.57 -18.02
C GLU A 767 -3.28 -34.10 -18.46
N GLU A 768 -4.33 -33.67 -19.16
CA GLU A 768 -4.52 -32.24 -19.47
C GLU A 768 -5.52 -31.54 -18.51
N THR A 769 -5.25 -30.28 -18.20
CA THR A 769 -6.20 -29.41 -17.48
C THR A 769 -7.31 -28.92 -18.42
N LEU A 770 -8.45 -28.49 -17.86
CA LEU A 770 -9.57 -27.94 -18.65
C LEU A 770 -9.14 -26.75 -19.54
N ARG A 771 -8.19 -25.94 -19.07
CA ARG A 771 -7.64 -24.82 -19.84
C ARG A 771 -6.77 -25.30 -21.00
N GLN A 772 -5.84 -26.23 -20.76
CA GLN A 772 -5.00 -26.79 -21.82
C GLN A 772 -5.84 -27.51 -22.87
N ALA A 773 -6.86 -28.26 -22.44
CA ALA A 773 -7.84 -28.88 -23.32
C ALA A 773 -8.58 -27.85 -24.18
N ALA A 774 -8.96 -26.71 -23.60
CA ALA A 774 -9.58 -25.60 -24.32
C ALA A 774 -8.63 -24.93 -25.33
N GLU A 775 -7.36 -24.70 -24.97
CA GLU A 775 -6.34 -24.14 -25.87
C GLU A 775 -6.13 -25.07 -27.08
N ARG A 776 -5.91 -26.36 -26.83
CA ARG A 776 -5.83 -27.40 -27.86
C ARG A 776 -7.10 -27.49 -28.71
N THR A 777 -8.27 -27.43 -28.09
CA THR A 777 -9.56 -27.47 -28.79
C THR A 777 -9.66 -26.35 -29.79
N LEU A 778 -9.21 -25.14 -29.43
CA LEU A 778 -9.28 -23.98 -30.30
C LEU A 778 -8.32 -24.10 -31.49
N GLU A 779 -7.08 -24.52 -31.25
CA GLU A 779 -6.09 -24.76 -32.31
C GLU A 779 -6.56 -25.84 -33.30
N GLN A 780 -7.12 -26.93 -32.79
CA GLN A 780 -7.62 -28.04 -33.61
C GLN A 780 -8.90 -27.71 -34.39
N ALA A 781 -9.72 -26.79 -33.87
CA ALA A 781 -10.99 -26.42 -34.48
C ALA A 781 -10.84 -25.27 -35.49
N ALA A 782 -10.06 -24.26 -35.15
CA ALA A 782 -10.03 -22.97 -35.83
C ALA A 782 -8.62 -22.46 -36.15
N GLY A 783 -7.58 -23.30 -35.99
CA GLY A 783 -6.21 -22.99 -36.37
C GLY A 783 -5.45 -22.11 -35.38
N VAL A 784 -4.16 -21.94 -35.63
CA VAL A 784 -3.21 -21.20 -34.78
C VAL A 784 -3.10 -19.71 -35.15
N ASN A 785 -3.65 -19.30 -36.29
CA ASN A 785 -3.55 -17.93 -36.84
C ASN A 785 -4.53 -16.94 -36.15
N MET A 786 -4.74 -17.11 -34.85
CA MET A 786 -5.51 -16.21 -34.00
C MET A 786 -4.71 -15.89 -32.75
N ASN A 787 -4.46 -14.60 -32.52
CA ASN A 787 -3.89 -14.14 -31.26
C ASN A 787 -5.00 -14.17 -30.20
N THR A 788 -5.03 -15.23 -29.41
CA THR A 788 -6.09 -15.47 -28.42
C THR A 788 -5.54 -15.52 -27.00
N TRP A 789 -6.38 -15.11 -26.04
CA TRP A 789 -6.06 -15.09 -24.64
C TRP A 789 -7.17 -15.74 -23.81
N MET A 790 -6.82 -16.84 -23.13
CA MET A 790 -7.69 -17.48 -22.15
C MET A 790 -7.80 -16.61 -20.89
N VAL A 791 -9.02 -16.22 -20.51
CA VAL A 791 -9.26 -15.23 -19.44
C VAL A 791 -8.89 -15.78 -18.05
N GLY A 792 -9.03 -17.08 -17.83
CA GLY A 792 -8.73 -17.69 -16.53
C GLY A 792 -8.82 -19.21 -16.56
N TYR A 793 -8.70 -19.83 -15.38
CA TYR A 793 -8.71 -21.29 -15.20
C TYR A 793 -10.10 -21.86 -14.86
N HIS A 794 -11.09 -21.01 -14.62
CA HIS A 794 -12.45 -21.42 -14.25
C HIS A 794 -13.39 -21.41 -15.46
N PRO A 795 -14.26 -22.41 -15.64
CA PRO A 795 -15.27 -22.38 -16.68
C PRO A 795 -16.34 -21.32 -16.37
N VAL A 796 -16.75 -20.57 -17.40
CA VAL A 796 -17.79 -19.53 -17.29
C VAL A 796 -19.20 -20.06 -17.44
N GLY A 797 -19.33 -21.31 -17.86
CA GLY A 797 -20.61 -21.99 -18.04
C GLY A 797 -20.39 -23.46 -18.30
N HIS A 798 -21.48 -24.22 -18.26
CA HIS A 798 -21.45 -25.63 -18.61
C HIS A 798 -22.74 -26.04 -19.32
N TYR A 799 -22.67 -27.12 -20.09
CA TYR A 799 -23.81 -27.73 -20.74
C TYR A 799 -23.78 -29.24 -20.51
N VAL A 800 -24.92 -29.79 -20.08
CA VAL A 800 -25.08 -31.22 -19.83
C VAL A 800 -26.08 -31.78 -20.85
N TYR A 801 -25.65 -32.80 -21.58
CA TYR A 801 -26.49 -33.52 -22.52
C TYR A 801 -26.55 -35.01 -22.15
N ASN A 802 -27.75 -35.50 -21.84
CA ASN A 802 -27.97 -36.90 -21.54
C ASN A 802 -28.52 -37.61 -22.78
N PHE A 803 -27.95 -38.77 -23.14
CA PHE A 803 -28.45 -39.54 -24.27
C PHE A 803 -29.83 -40.11 -23.95
N ARG A 804 -30.78 -40.04 -24.91
CA ARG A 804 -32.17 -40.44 -24.70
C ARG A 804 -32.39 -41.91 -24.31
N ASN A 805 -31.42 -42.80 -24.57
CA ASN A 805 -31.46 -44.22 -24.21
C ASN A 805 -30.07 -44.74 -23.76
N PRO A 806 -29.66 -44.52 -22.50
CA PRO A 806 -28.35 -44.97 -22.00
C PRO A 806 -28.20 -46.50 -21.98
N SER A 807 -29.32 -47.21 -21.85
CA SER A 807 -29.39 -48.68 -21.70
C SER A 807 -29.11 -49.49 -22.97
N LYS A 808 -29.06 -48.86 -24.16
CA LYS A 808 -28.67 -49.52 -25.42
C LYS A 808 -27.18 -49.43 -25.74
N LEU A 809 -26.40 -48.62 -25.01
CA LEU A 809 -24.94 -48.64 -25.08
C LEU A 809 -24.40 -49.61 -24.04
N ALA A 810 -24.17 -50.87 -24.44
CA ALA A 810 -23.66 -51.91 -23.54
C ALA A 810 -22.31 -51.56 -22.86
N THR A 811 -21.56 -50.57 -23.37
CA THR A 811 -20.23 -50.17 -22.89
C THR A 811 -19.88 -48.70 -23.19
N GLY A 812 -20.81 -47.74 -23.02
CA GLY A 812 -20.55 -46.31 -23.30
C GLY A 812 -21.01 -45.34 -22.20
N PRO A 813 -20.52 -44.08 -22.21
CA PRO A 813 -20.92 -43.04 -21.25
C PRO A 813 -22.41 -42.66 -21.43
N ALA A 814 -23.09 -42.33 -20.34
CA ALA A 814 -24.52 -41.99 -20.27
C ALA A 814 -24.87 -40.60 -20.87
N GLY A 815 -23.86 -39.76 -21.12
CA GLY A 815 -24.03 -38.42 -21.69
C GLY A 815 -22.72 -37.65 -21.81
N GLU A 816 -22.83 -36.38 -22.15
CA GLU A 816 -21.73 -35.43 -22.31
C GLU A 816 -21.87 -34.24 -21.35
N LYS A 817 -20.75 -33.82 -20.76
CA LYS A 817 -20.65 -32.61 -19.95
C LYS A 817 -19.60 -31.68 -20.54
N VAL A 818 -20.04 -30.56 -21.11
CA VAL A 818 -19.16 -29.56 -21.72
C VAL A 818 -18.95 -28.42 -20.72
N PHE A 819 -17.70 -28.13 -20.38
CA PHE A 819 -17.34 -26.97 -19.57
C PHE A 819 -16.72 -25.90 -20.46
N PHE A 820 -17.28 -24.69 -20.44
CA PHE A 820 -16.90 -23.62 -21.34
C PHE A 820 -15.87 -22.68 -20.71
N MET A 821 -14.70 -22.60 -21.33
CA MET A 821 -13.64 -21.64 -20.99
C MET A 821 -13.83 -20.35 -21.78
N LYS A 822 -13.67 -19.21 -21.13
CA LYS A 822 -13.77 -17.90 -21.79
C LYS A 822 -12.44 -17.51 -22.40
N SER A 823 -12.45 -17.18 -23.69
CA SER A 823 -11.29 -16.70 -24.43
C SER A 823 -11.60 -15.41 -25.17
N ARG A 824 -10.57 -14.60 -25.41
CA ARG A 824 -10.65 -13.37 -26.21
C ARG A 824 -9.74 -13.48 -27.41
N ILE A 825 -10.18 -12.96 -28.55
CA ILE A 825 -9.34 -12.75 -29.73
C ILE A 825 -8.91 -11.27 -29.80
N MET A 826 -7.63 -11.05 -30.05
CA MET A 826 -7.05 -9.72 -30.23
C MET A 826 -6.74 -9.42 -31.69
N ALA A 827 -6.32 -10.44 -32.45
CA ALA A 827 -6.00 -10.32 -33.87
C ALA A 827 -6.05 -11.71 -34.54
N GLY A 828 -6.02 -11.74 -35.87
CA GLY A 828 -6.05 -12.98 -36.67
C GLY A 828 -7.45 -13.41 -37.06
N GLN A 829 -7.60 -14.64 -37.56
CA GLN A 829 -8.87 -15.18 -38.06
C GLN A 829 -8.92 -16.70 -37.90
N ALA A 830 -10.13 -17.24 -37.71
CA ALA A 830 -10.37 -18.67 -37.68
C ALA A 830 -10.13 -19.29 -39.07
N ASP A 831 -9.39 -20.39 -39.08
CA ASP A 831 -9.10 -21.18 -40.27
C ASP A 831 -9.49 -22.65 -40.04
N LEU A 832 -10.35 -23.17 -40.92
CA LEU A 832 -10.85 -24.55 -40.86
C LEU A 832 -10.14 -25.49 -41.86
N SER A 833 -9.17 -25.01 -42.65
CA SER A 833 -8.52 -25.78 -43.71
C SER A 833 -7.81 -27.05 -43.22
N GLY A 834 -7.30 -27.04 -41.98
CA GLY A 834 -6.60 -28.17 -41.35
C GLY A 834 -7.28 -28.70 -40.08
N ASN A 835 -8.61 -28.53 -39.94
CA ASN A 835 -9.27 -28.84 -38.68
C ASN A 835 -9.37 -30.36 -38.39
N ALA A 836 -9.08 -30.76 -37.15
CA ALA A 836 -9.09 -32.16 -36.71
C ALA A 836 -10.48 -32.66 -36.28
N GLN A 837 -11.46 -31.75 -36.19
CA GLN A 837 -12.80 -32.02 -35.64
C GLN A 837 -13.87 -32.23 -36.72
N ASN A 838 -13.49 -32.31 -38.00
CA ASN A 838 -14.40 -32.43 -39.16
C ASN A 838 -15.49 -31.33 -39.19
N LEU A 839 -15.12 -30.10 -38.84
CA LEU A 839 -15.96 -28.93 -38.87
C LEU A 839 -16.11 -28.42 -40.31
N THR A 840 -17.32 -28.03 -40.68
CA THR A 840 -17.66 -27.66 -42.06
C THR A 840 -17.64 -26.17 -42.32
N ASP A 841 -18.00 -25.36 -41.32
CA ASP A 841 -18.12 -23.91 -41.45
C ASP A 841 -17.90 -23.22 -40.08
N PHE A 842 -17.62 -21.91 -40.11
CA PHE A 842 -17.52 -21.07 -38.94
C PHE A 842 -18.15 -19.70 -39.16
N LYS A 843 -18.63 -19.08 -38.07
CA LYS A 843 -19.24 -17.75 -38.07
C LYS A 843 -18.91 -16.98 -36.80
N TRP A 844 -18.77 -15.67 -36.94
CA TRP A 844 -18.68 -14.70 -35.86
C TRP A 844 -20.03 -14.03 -35.67
N LEU A 845 -20.72 -14.36 -34.57
CA LEU A 845 -22.11 -13.96 -34.33
C LEU A 845 -22.24 -13.19 -33.02
N SER A 846 -23.12 -12.20 -33.00
CA SER A 846 -23.53 -11.53 -31.77
C SER A 846 -24.50 -12.39 -30.95
N LYS A 847 -24.68 -12.08 -29.66
CA LYS A 847 -25.60 -12.80 -28.75
C LYS A 847 -26.99 -13.00 -29.34
N ASP A 848 -27.56 -11.94 -29.93
CA ASP A 848 -28.91 -11.96 -30.50
C ASP A 848 -29.00 -12.87 -31.74
N GLU A 849 -27.92 -12.94 -32.52
CA GLU A 849 -27.84 -13.79 -33.70
C GLU A 849 -27.69 -15.27 -33.34
N ILE A 850 -26.91 -15.60 -32.30
CA ILE A 850 -26.64 -16.98 -31.86
C ILE A 850 -27.93 -17.76 -31.60
N SER A 851 -28.94 -17.11 -31.02
CA SER A 851 -30.23 -17.71 -30.72
C SER A 851 -30.93 -18.32 -31.94
N LYS A 852 -30.64 -17.82 -33.14
CA LYS A 852 -31.22 -18.27 -34.42
C LYS A 852 -30.51 -19.50 -35.00
N PHE A 853 -29.28 -19.79 -34.56
CA PHE A 853 -28.45 -20.86 -35.13
C PHE A 853 -28.36 -22.10 -34.23
N VAL A 854 -28.39 -21.92 -32.91
CA VAL A 854 -28.23 -23.03 -31.95
C VAL A 854 -29.58 -23.54 -31.45
N LYS A 855 -29.63 -24.79 -30.98
CA LYS A 855 -30.86 -25.38 -30.43
C LYS A 855 -31.33 -24.59 -29.19
N PRO A 856 -32.65 -24.42 -28.95
CA PRO A 856 -33.17 -23.67 -27.80
C PRO A 856 -32.64 -24.14 -26.44
N GLN A 857 -32.50 -25.47 -26.24
CA GLN A 857 -31.95 -26.05 -25.01
C GLN A 857 -30.48 -25.71 -24.80
N TYR A 858 -29.70 -25.69 -25.88
CA TYR A 858 -28.31 -25.28 -25.84
C TYR A 858 -28.21 -23.77 -25.55
N TYR A 859 -28.99 -22.94 -26.26
CA TYR A 859 -29.06 -21.50 -26.04
C TYR A 859 -29.40 -21.16 -24.58
N ALA A 860 -30.38 -21.84 -24.00
CA ALA A 860 -30.80 -21.63 -22.62
C ALA A 860 -29.65 -21.85 -21.60
N SER A 861 -28.74 -22.77 -21.90
CA SER A 861 -27.58 -23.08 -21.05
C SER A 861 -26.44 -22.08 -21.22
N VAL A 862 -26.28 -21.54 -22.44
CA VAL A 862 -25.14 -20.67 -22.78
C VAL A 862 -25.45 -19.17 -22.72
N LYS A 863 -26.71 -18.75 -22.82
CA LYS A 863 -27.09 -17.32 -22.94
C LYS A 863 -26.55 -16.42 -21.82
N ASN A 864 -26.39 -16.96 -20.61
CA ASN A 864 -25.92 -16.21 -19.44
C ASN A 864 -24.40 -16.04 -19.43
N MET A 865 -23.65 -16.81 -20.22
CA MET A 865 -22.20 -16.64 -20.38
C MET A 865 -21.84 -15.62 -21.47
N LEU A 866 -22.83 -15.12 -22.22
CA LEU A 866 -22.68 -14.15 -23.29
C LEU A 866 -23.04 -12.73 -22.81
N ALA A 867 -22.16 -11.77 -23.06
CA ALA A 867 -22.39 -10.35 -22.84
C ALA A 867 -23.46 -9.79 -23.81
N ASP A 868 -24.26 -8.83 -23.33
CA ASP A 868 -25.29 -8.13 -24.11
C ASP A 868 -24.70 -7.19 -25.17
N ARG A 869 -23.51 -6.65 -24.88
CA ARG A 869 -22.71 -5.83 -25.77
C ARG A 869 -21.31 -6.35 -25.81
#